data_AF-Q6NP06-F1
#
_entry.id   AF-Q6NP06-F1
#
_cell.length_a   1.000
_cell.length_b   1.000
_cell.length_c   1.000
_cell.angle_alpha   90.00
_cell.angle_beta   90.00
_cell.angle_gamma   90.00
#
_symmetry.space_group_name_H-M   'P 1'
#
loop_
_entity.id
_entity.type
_entity.pdbx_description
1 polymer ?
#
loop_
_entity_poly.entity_id
_entity_poly.type
_entity_poly.pdbx_seq_one_letter_code
_entity_poly.pdbx_strand_id
1 'polypeptide(L)'
;STVHPKHSPAPAGSASHGATIWRDTLHIVGGESYGRGKLMSTYDFNGNVWETVHPEDGSEVPDKRYGASTVMYGDKIFMYGGVVKGHGISNELWAFDVSARTWANISVRADPSCNATGGTTAMCGPLHVVGHTATLVPGYGDKNNYQYMVVIFGHSPNYGYLNTVQEFNFASREWRIVPTTGYVVKGGYGHSAAYDFLTEKVYVYGGIVSESESSQVLSSRLYAYEPATRVWSLLSAAPSARLLHTANFVNQGLMMVFGGNTHNDTSQSYGAKCYSQDLLVYDVYCDSWHYHPMPGHLQADLARFGHSSVVFEESLYIYGGFNGQLLNDMLRYQPGYCSYYTKQEKCTAARPGVKCIWDVQKMRCIAITQVQRSAIYGREQYDYVACPSKSRLTLTSELLHDVHRCQELASCQSCVSTAFGCTYCGNGVCSKERCRETTSMASVFFESSTQMAVSTASPPLNAKHLDSCPISEEYLVSSVCDQLHNCRACSANLACRWDSEHNRCKSYTSYGGLALNRTQDEVACSPSCASLTNCQNCTEDECIWCQNEQRCVDRNAYTASFPYGQCREWTTFTAKCRSAPIQSTALAVGSTTALSSAQCGYYNSCQMCLDDPACGWCDNGSNTGLGRCVVGGALAPYDDTECALKHWFFTSCPRCNCNGHSYCNDQQHCEQPCNNLTTGAHCEKCRTGYWGNPINGGKCQRCDCNGQGVYCHPDTGKCFCTTKGIVGDHCEKCDSQNHYHGDPLKGSCYYELTIDYQFTFNLSKKEDRHFTQINFRNSPGKPEIDADFTITCSVPAKMDISVKRAGSPDMLILVGVNCSTFRHRFPKTDYQFGHSPDDNSSLTTFYVFVHDFQPPIWIQIAFSQYPKLNLQQFFITFSSCFLLLLLMAAVLWKIKQKYDMFRRRQRLFVEMEQMASRPFSQVLVDIENRESIDLSLTLEGIGHLSKKRKKECPSPIALEPCSGNRAAVLSLLVRLPTGGLSQAPSGQSAGLAVASALVTLGNPRRPSIDQHPKEPKSKRKQSQHPDSCT
;
A
#
# COMPACT_ATOMS: atom_id res chain seq x y z
N SER A 1 15.94 33.35 -9.06
CA SER A 1 17.37 33.18 -9.39
C SER A 1 18.00 32.24 -8.38
N THR A 2 19.11 31.58 -8.74
CA THR A 2 19.93 30.82 -7.78
C THR A 2 20.83 31.78 -7.01
N VAL A 3 20.93 31.61 -5.70
CA VAL A 3 21.85 32.36 -4.84
C VAL A 3 23.21 31.66 -4.88
N HIS A 4 24.28 32.41 -5.18
CA HIS A 4 25.64 31.90 -5.25
C HIS A 4 26.48 32.50 -4.12
N PRO A 5 26.77 31.74 -3.05
CA PRO A 5 27.59 32.20 -1.93
C PRO A 5 29.01 32.55 -2.37
N LYS A 6 29.63 33.52 -1.68
CA LYS A 6 31.03 33.89 -1.87
C LYS A 6 31.90 33.01 -0.97
N HIS A 7 32.96 32.42 -1.52
CA HIS A 7 34.09 31.83 -0.77
C HIS A 7 33.79 30.81 0.36
N SER A 8 32.59 30.20 0.40
CA SER A 8 32.21 29.18 1.39
C SER A 8 31.43 28.02 0.74
N PRO A 9 31.73 26.75 1.07
CA PRO A 9 30.96 25.62 0.56
C PRO A 9 29.59 25.58 1.25
N ALA A 10 28.53 25.33 0.47
CA ALA A 10 27.20 25.11 1.01
C ALA A 10 27.18 23.86 1.91
N PRO A 11 26.27 23.79 2.91
CA PRO A 11 26.11 22.61 3.73
C PRO A 11 25.75 21.38 2.90
N ALA A 12 25.83 20.19 3.51
CA ALA A 12 25.31 18.98 2.91
C ALA A 12 23.81 19.15 2.58
N GLY A 13 23.38 18.56 1.47
CA GLY A 13 21.98 18.60 1.07
C GLY A 13 21.06 18.03 2.13
N SER A 14 19.91 18.66 2.32
CA SER A 14 18.95 18.25 3.35
C SER A 14 17.50 18.54 2.97
N ALA A 15 16.59 17.76 3.55
CA ALA A 15 15.14 17.90 3.39
C ALA A 15 14.41 17.72 4.73
N SER A 16 13.19 18.26 4.87
CA SER A 16 12.43 18.37 6.12
C SER A 16 13.21 19.01 7.27
N HIS A 17 14.01 20.04 6.98
CA HIS A 17 14.66 20.89 7.98
C HIS A 17 13.74 22.05 8.38
N GLY A 18 13.93 22.63 9.56
CA GLY A 18 13.36 23.92 9.92
C GLY A 18 14.17 25.07 9.30
N ALA A 19 13.51 26.18 9.00
CA ALA A 19 14.16 27.41 8.53
C ALA A 19 13.57 28.61 9.26
N THR A 20 14.43 29.47 9.82
CA THR A 20 14.03 30.70 10.51
C THR A 20 15.01 31.82 10.21
N ILE A 21 14.56 33.07 10.31
CA ILE A 21 15.40 34.25 10.12
C ILE A 21 15.48 35.00 11.44
N TRP A 22 16.69 35.40 11.81
CA TRP A 22 16.92 36.37 12.86
C TRP A 22 17.81 37.48 12.30
N ARG A 23 17.29 38.72 12.29
CA ARG A 23 17.93 39.87 11.65
C ARG A 23 18.29 39.57 10.19
N ASP A 24 19.56 39.51 9.87
CA ASP A 24 20.17 39.28 8.55
C ASP A 24 20.73 37.86 8.38
N THR A 25 20.40 36.94 9.28
CA THR A 25 20.92 35.57 9.26
C THR A 25 19.79 34.55 9.13
N LEU A 26 19.88 33.70 8.11
CA LEU A 26 19.05 32.51 7.93
C LEU A 26 19.63 31.34 8.72
N HIS A 27 18.80 30.67 9.51
CA HIS A 27 19.17 29.52 10.31
C HIS A 27 18.42 28.29 9.77
N ILE A 28 19.17 27.29 9.31
CA ILE A 28 18.66 25.99 8.90
C ILE A 28 18.92 24.98 10.01
N VAL A 29 17.88 24.33 10.50
CA VAL A 29 17.91 23.46 11.69
C VAL A 29 17.37 22.08 11.37
N GLY A 30 18.15 21.04 11.65
CA GLY A 30 17.82 19.65 11.41
C GLY A 30 17.80 19.27 9.94
N GLY A 31 16.93 18.33 9.60
CA GLY A 31 16.75 17.79 8.26
C GLY A 31 17.39 16.44 8.04
N GLU A 32 16.80 15.66 7.14
CA GLU A 32 17.32 14.39 6.69
C GLU A 32 18.51 14.65 5.77
N SER A 33 19.62 13.98 6.04
CA SER A 33 20.90 14.13 5.32
C SER A 33 21.66 12.80 5.18
N TYR A 34 20.98 11.67 5.40
CA TYR A 34 21.55 10.32 5.47
C TYR A 34 22.78 10.25 6.39
N GLY A 35 22.72 10.98 7.51
CA GLY A 35 23.79 11.07 8.51
C GLY A 35 24.93 12.05 8.21
N ARG A 36 24.96 12.69 7.03
CA ARG A 36 26.08 13.56 6.59
C ARG A 36 25.99 15.01 7.05
N GLY A 37 24.79 15.50 7.37
CA GLY A 37 24.54 16.90 7.74
C GLY A 37 24.87 17.23 9.19
N LYS A 38 25.07 18.52 9.48
CA LYS A 38 25.14 19.07 10.85
C LYS A 38 23.72 19.38 11.35
N LEU A 39 23.54 19.50 12.67
CA LEU A 39 22.25 19.89 13.25
C LEU A 39 21.84 21.29 12.80
N MET A 40 22.79 22.23 12.71
CA MET A 40 22.48 23.62 12.43
C MET A 40 23.51 24.23 11.48
N SER A 41 23.05 25.00 10.51
CA SER A 41 23.87 25.81 9.60
C SER A 41 23.24 27.18 9.46
N THR A 42 24.07 28.21 9.35
CA THR A 42 23.64 29.60 9.24
C THR A 42 24.12 30.21 7.93
N TYR A 43 23.33 31.11 7.38
CA TYR A 43 23.66 31.85 6.18
C TYR A 43 23.46 33.33 6.43
N ASP A 44 24.53 34.10 6.29
CA ASP A 44 24.49 35.55 6.41
C ASP A 44 24.11 36.18 5.06
N PHE A 45 22.97 36.88 5.02
CA PHE A 45 22.49 37.56 3.82
C PHE A 45 23.41 38.72 3.40
N ASN A 46 24.07 39.39 4.35
CA ASN A 46 24.94 40.54 4.09
C ASN A 46 26.31 40.09 3.56
N GLY A 47 26.95 39.14 4.25
CA GLY A 47 28.22 38.54 3.84
C GLY A 47 28.10 37.62 2.62
N ASN A 48 26.90 37.09 2.34
CA ASN A 48 26.65 36.08 1.30
C ASN A 48 27.52 34.83 1.52
N VAL A 49 27.57 34.35 2.77
CA VAL A 49 28.44 33.25 3.24
C VAL A 49 27.67 32.26 4.10
N TRP A 50 28.03 30.98 4.00
CA TRP A 50 27.58 29.95 4.92
C TRP A 50 28.54 29.84 6.10
N GLU A 51 27.97 29.79 7.30
CA GLU A 51 28.67 29.55 8.55
C GLU A 51 28.12 28.29 9.22
N THR A 52 28.99 27.60 9.96
CA THR A 52 28.55 26.49 10.81
C THR A 52 28.59 26.91 12.26
N VAL A 53 27.45 26.77 12.92
CA VAL A 53 27.31 27.09 14.34
C VAL A 53 27.99 25.98 15.14
N HIS A 54 28.95 26.37 15.97
CA HIS A 54 29.59 25.49 16.94
C HIS A 54 29.01 25.88 18.31
N PRO A 55 28.22 25.00 18.96
CA PRO A 55 27.78 25.22 20.32
C PRO A 55 28.98 25.37 21.26
N GLU A 56 28.84 26.12 22.35
CA GLU A 56 29.89 26.20 23.37
C GLU A 56 30.20 24.81 23.97
N ASP A 57 31.47 24.57 24.28
CA ASP A 57 31.95 23.31 24.86
C ASP A 57 31.22 23.01 26.18
N GLY A 58 30.56 21.85 26.25
CA GLY A 58 29.79 21.42 27.42
C GLY A 58 28.30 21.80 27.42
N SER A 59 27.80 22.47 26.38
CA SER A 59 26.36 22.72 26.23
C SER A 59 25.58 21.46 25.81
N GLU A 60 24.36 21.28 26.34
CA GLU A 60 23.46 20.20 25.91
C GLU A 60 22.95 20.48 24.48
N VAL A 61 23.26 19.62 23.52
CA VAL A 61 22.86 19.78 22.12
C VAL A 61 21.81 18.72 21.76
N PRO A 62 20.68 19.07 21.11
CA PRO A 62 19.71 18.09 20.69
C PRO A 62 20.26 17.13 19.62
N ASP A 63 19.78 15.90 19.65
CA ASP A 63 20.06 14.95 18.56
C ASP A 63 19.51 15.44 17.22
N LYS A 64 20.24 15.07 16.15
CA LYS A 64 19.84 15.34 14.75
C LYS A 64 18.47 14.73 14.47
N ARG A 65 17.61 15.53 13.83
CA ARG A 65 16.23 15.14 13.53
C ARG A 65 15.70 15.80 12.27
N TYR A 66 14.70 15.17 11.66
CA TYR A 66 13.97 15.71 10.51
C TYR A 66 12.47 15.79 10.78
N GLY A 67 11.78 16.65 10.05
CA GLY A 67 10.33 16.83 10.16
C GLY A 67 9.88 17.49 11.47
N ALA A 68 10.81 18.13 12.18
CA ALA A 68 10.53 19.05 13.27
C ALA A 68 10.09 20.41 12.71
N SER A 69 9.29 21.15 13.46
CA SER A 69 8.95 22.53 13.13
C SER A 69 9.81 23.51 13.92
N THR A 70 10.02 24.71 13.37
CA THR A 70 10.82 25.76 14.00
C THR A 70 10.12 27.11 13.95
N VAL A 71 10.16 27.86 15.05
CA VAL A 71 9.67 29.25 15.11
C VAL A 71 10.69 30.16 15.79
N MET A 72 10.75 31.41 15.36
CA MET A 72 11.58 32.45 15.98
C MET A 72 10.73 33.26 16.96
N TYR A 73 11.12 33.31 18.23
CA TYR A 73 10.46 34.15 19.24
C TYR A 73 11.51 34.92 20.08
N GLY A 74 11.43 36.25 20.05
CA GLY A 74 12.45 37.11 20.66
C GLY A 74 13.82 36.91 19.99
N ASP A 75 14.81 36.43 20.76
CA ASP A 75 16.16 36.07 20.34
C ASP A 75 16.43 34.56 20.43
N LYS A 76 15.37 33.74 20.54
CA LYS A 76 15.47 32.28 20.59
C LYS A 76 14.73 31.57 19.44
N ILE A 77 15.37 30.56 18.87
CA ILE A 77 14.76 29.64 17.90
C ILE A 77 14.22 28.44 18.67
N PHE A 78 12.93 28.17 18.55
CA PHE A 78 12.27 27.03 19.16
C PHE A 78 12.12 25.91 18.13
N MET A 79 12.52 24.68 18.48
CA MET A 79 12.40 23.48 17.66
C MET A 79 11.53 22.45 18.39
N TYR A 80 10.47 21.99 17.74
CA TYR A 80 9.50 21.06 18.34
C TYR A 80 9.35 19.76 17.55
N GLY A 81 9.36 18.63 18.26
CA GLY A 81 9.07 17.30 17.73
C GLY A 81 10.11 16.78 16.73
N GLY A 82 9.63 16.11 15.68
CA GLY A 82 10.47 15.51 14.63
C GLY A 82 10.92 14.08 14.93
N VAL A 83 11.57 13.45 13.95
CA VAL A 83 12.10 12.08 14.05
C VAL A 83 13.58 12.13 14.39
N VAL A 84 13.92 11.53 15.53
CA VAL A 84 15.30 11.31 16.00
C VAL A 84 15.69 9.87 15.67
N LYS A 85 16.88 9.68 15.08
CA LYS A 85 17.38 8.33 14.75
C LYS A 85 17.53 7.49 16.03
N GLY A 86 17.04 6.25 16.00
CA GLY A 86 17.06 5.34 17.16
C GLY A 86 15.98 5.60 18.23
N HIS A 87 15.52 6.84 18.41
CA HIS A 87 14.50 7.22 19.40
C HIS A 87 13.08 7.37 18.81
N GLY A 88 12.96 7.51 17.49
CA GLY A 88 11.67 7.65 16.81
C GLY A 88 11.12 9.08 16.86
N ILE A 89 9.79 9.22 16.87
CA ILE A 89 9.13 10.53 16.86
C ILE A 89 9.18 11.13 18.27
N SER A 90 9.73 12.33 18.39
CA SER A 90 9.92 13.05 19.65
C SER A 90 8.76 14.02 19.95
N ASN A 91 8.57 14.34 21.22
CA ASN A 91 7.70 15.41 21.73
C ASN A 91 8.52 16.52 22.43
N GLU A 92 9.84 16.52 22.26
CA GLU A 92 10.72 17.49 22.90
C GLU A 92 10.56 18.88 22.29
N LEU A 93 10.67 19.90 23.14
CA LEU A 93 10.79 21.30 22.78
C LEU A 93 12.18 21.81 23.19
N TRP A 94 12.96 22.23 22.20
CA TRP A 94 14.29 22.79 22.39
C TRP A 94 14.29 24.27 22.02
N ALA A 95 15.05 25.07 22.76
CA ALA A 95 15.27 26.48 22.45
C ALA A 95 16.77 26.73 22.23
N PHE A 96 17.11 27.36 21.10
CA PHE A 96 18.44 27.84 20.80
C PHE A 96 18.49 29.35 21.01
N ASP A 97 19.34 29.81 21.92
CA ASP A 97 19.62 31.22 22.10
C ASP A 97 20.61 31.69 21.04
N VAL A 98 20.18 32.59 20.15
CA VAL A 98 21.00 33.05 19.02
C VAL A 98 22.16 33.94 19.51
N SER A 99 21.95 34.70 20.59
CA SER A 99 22.94 35.59 21.17
C SER A 99 24.02 34.81 21.92
N ALA A 100 23.61 33.84 22.75
CA ALA A 100 24.51 33.01 23.56
C ALA A 100 25.06 31.78 22.82
N ARG A 101 24.47 31.41 21.67
CA ARG A 101 24.82 30.20 20.89
C ARG A 101 24.70 28.90 21.68
N THR A 102 23.75 28.84 22.60
CA THR A 102 23.50 27.67 23.47
C THR A 102 22.11 27.09 23.24
N TRP A 103 22.02 25.76 23.28
CA TRP A 103 20.76 25.03 23.30
C TRP A 103 20.29 24.78 24.73
N ALA A 104 18.97 24.75 24.93
CA ALA A 104 18.35 24.35 26.18
C ALA A 104 17.11 23.48 25.90
N ASN A 105 17.01 22.35 26.60
CA ASN A 105 15.78 21.56 26.60
C ASN A 105 14.76 22.24 27.51
N ILE A 106 13.66 22.72 26.93
CA ILE A 106 12.59 23.42 27.64
C ILE A 106 11.28 22.62 27.60
N SER A 107 11.38 21.31 27.35
CA SER A 107 10.25 20.40 27.34
C SER A 107 9.55 20.43 28.70
N VAL A 108 8.28 20.80 28.69
CA VAL A 108 7.45 20.83 29.90
C VAL A 108 6.75 19.48 30.01
N ARG A 109 6.84 18.85 31.19
CA ARG A 109 6.11 17.61 31.46
C ARG A 109 4.60 17.90 31.45
N ALA A 110 3.80 16.96 30.94
CA ALA A 110 2.35 17.09 30.90
C ALA A 110 1.77 17.43 32.28
N ASP A 111 0.73 18.27 32.30
CA ASP A 111 0.06 18.72 33.52
C ASP A 111 -0.38 17.52 34.40
N PRO A 112 -0.05 17.49 35.71
CA PRO A 112 -0.58 16.51 36.65
C PRO A 112 -2.11 16.40 36.64
N SER A 113 -2.83 17.45 36.23
CA SER A 113 -4.28 17.45 36.06
C SER A 113 -4.77 16.46 34.98
N CYS A 114 -3.92 16.09 34.00
CA CYS A 114 -4.17 14.99 33.07
C CYS A 114 -4.17 13.60 33.75
N ASN A 115 -3.58 13.47 34.95
CA ASN A 115 -3.64 12.25 35.77
C ASN A 115 -4.73 12.30 36.86
N ALA A 116 -5.34 13.47 37.11
CA ALA A 116 -6.19 13.72 38.28
C ALA A 116 -7.68 13.38 38.07
N THR A 117 -8.16 13.31 36.82
CA THR A 117 -9.38 12.58 36.50
C THR A 117 -8.99 11.11 36.35
N GLY A 118 -9.47 10.23 37.23
CA GLY A 118 -9.20 8.78 37.18
C GLY A 118 -9.79 8.08 35.94
N GLY A 119 -9.38 8.50 34.74
CA GLY A 119 -9.85 8.02 33.45
C GLY A 119 -8.71 8.04 32.44
N THR A 120 -8.34 6.86 31.98
CA THR A 120 -7.29 6.48 31.02
C THR A 120 -7.46 7.05 29.59
N THR A 121 -8.16 8.17 29.36
CA THR A 121 -8.71 8.48 28.02
C THR A 121 -8.81 9.98 27.65
N ALA A 122 -7.79 10.81 27.87
CA ALA A 122 -7.75 12.17 27.28
C ALA A 122 -6.39 12.47 26.63
N MET A 123 -6.40 13.01 25.40
CA MET A 123 -5.18 13.41 24.70
C MET A 123 -4.59 14.66 25.35
N CYS A 124 -3.35 14.60 25.83
CA CYS A 124 -2.65 15.70 26.48
C CYS A 124 -1.32 16.01 25.79
N GLY A 125 -1.01 17.31 25.61
CA GLY A 125 0.26 17.77 25.04
C GLY A 125 1.40 17.83 26.09
N PRO A 126 2.67 17.96 25.64
CA PRO A 126 3.11 17.96 24.25
C PRO A 126 3.08 16.55 23.62
N LEU A 127 2.53 16.46 22.41
CA LEU A 127 2.39 15.21 21.67
C LEU A 127 3.68 14.83 20.93
N HIS A 128 3.94 13.53 20.81
CA HIS A 128 4.94 13.02 19.87
C HIS A 128 4.45 13.27 18.46
N VAL A 129 5.13 14.15 17.70
CA VAL A 129 4.63 14.60 16.41
C VAL A 129 5.73 14.89 15.38
N VAL A 130 5.49 14.49 14.13
CA VAL A 130 6.34 14.78 12.96
C VAL A 130 5.52 15.31 11.79
N GLY A 131 6.12 16.17 10.97
CA GLY A 131 5.49 16.73 9.75
C GLY A 131 4.27 17.61 10.05
N HIS A 132 4.24 18.16 11.27
CA HIS A 132 3.35 19.22 11.70
C HIS A 132 3.91 20.58 11.29
N THR A 133 3.08 21.61 11.34
CA THR A 133 3.51 22.99 11.16
C THR A 133 3.44 23.74 12.48
N ALA A 134 4.34 24.69 12.70
CA ALA A 134 4.30 25.61 13.82
C ALA A 134 4.28 27.04 13.30
N THR A 135 3.39 27.87 13.85
CA THR A 135 3.21 29.25 13.44
C THR A 135 3.16 30.14 14.68
N LEU A 136 3.91 31.25 14.64
CA LEU A 136 3.83 32.27 15.68
C LEU A 136 2.60 33.15 15.43
N VAL A 137 1.73 33.31 16.44
CA VAL A 137 0.51 34.12 16.32
C VAL A 137 0.44 35.18 17.43
N PRO A 138 -0.19 36.34 17.17
CA PRO A 138 -0.41 37.37 18.18
C PRO A 138 -1.33 36.87 19.30
N GLY A 139 -1.24 37.52 20.46
CA GLY A 139 -2.07 37.26 21.62
C GLY A 139 -3.54 37.64 21.38
N TYR A 140 -4.43 36.96 22.09
CA TYR A 140 -5.86 37.21 22.03
C TYR A 140 -6.20 38.64 22.46
N GLY A 141 -6.72 39.45 21.53
CA GLY A 141 -7.09 40.85 21.79
C GLY A 141 -5.94 41.86 21.74
N ASP A 142 -4.68 41.41 21.61
CA ASP A 142 -3.50 42.27 21.43
C ASP A 142 -2.70 41.83 20.20
N LYS A 143 -3.01 42.48 19.07
CA LYS A 143 -2.44 42.15 17.75
C LYS A 143 -0.95 42.41 17.64
N ASN A 144 -0.36 43.15 18.58
CA ASN A 144 1.06 43.52 18.55
C ASN A 144 1.92 42.63 19.44
N ASN A 145 1.32 41.73 20.22
CA ASN A 145 2.03 40.94 21.22
C ASN A 145 1.98 39.44 20.91
N TYR A 146 2.99 38.92 20.22
CA TYR A 146 3.10 37.48 19.94
C TYR A 146 3.35 36.73 21.24
N GLN A 147 2.47 35.79 21.57
CA GLN A 147 2.53 35.03 22.83
C GLN A 147 2.41 33.52 22.63
N TYR A 148 1.90 33.08 21.47
CA TYR A 148 1.56 31.68 21.25
C TYR A 148 2.29 31.13 20.03
N MET A 149 2.86 29.94 20.21
CA MET A 149 3.18 29.04 19.11
C MET A 149 2.00 28.09 18.91
N VAL A 150 1.39 28.16 17.72
CA VAL A 150 0.30 27.28 17.32
C VAL A 150 0.88 26.16 16.47
N VAL A 151 0.67 24.92 16.89
CA VAL A 151 1.11 23.70 16.21
C VAL A 151 -0.12 22.98 15.64
N ILE A 152 -0.11 22.73 14.33
CA ILE A 152 -1.25 22.16 13.60
C ILE A 152 -0.89 20.78 13.04
N PHE A 153 -1.77 19.81 13.33
CA PHE A 153 -1.76 18.43 12.81
C PHE A 153 -0.41 17.69 13.00
N GLY A 154 -0.03 16.84 12.03
CA GLY A 154 1.14 15.97 12.06
C GLY A 154 0.79 14.49 12.25
N HIS A 155 1.82 13.66 12.31
CA HIS A 155 1.68 12.22 12.59
C HIS A 155 2.26 11.89 13.96
N SER A 156 1.52 11.11 14.75
CA SER A 156 1.92 10.61 16.07
C SER A 156 1.98 9.09 16.07
N PRO A 157 3.02 8.47 16.64
CA PRO A 157 3.10 7.02 16.76
C PRO A 157 1.99 6.42 17.64
N ASN A 158 1.40 7.22 18.54
CA ASN A 158 0.37 6.74 19.46
C ASN A 158 -1.05 7.01 18.97
N TYR A 159 -1.24 8.07 18.20
CA TYR A 159 -2.57 8.56 17.80
C TYR A 159 -2.78 8.60 16.29
N GLY A 160 -1.79 8.17 15.49
CA GLY A 160 -1.82 8.23 14.03
C GLY A 160 -1.79 9.67 13.50
N TYR A 161 -2.52 9.91 12.41
CA TYR A 161 -2.65 11.24 11.82
C TYR A 161 -3.52 12.15 12.69
N LEU A 162 -2.92 13.24 13.19
CA LEU A 162 -3.55 14.17 14.11
C LEU A 162 -4.39 15.21 13.36
N ASN A 163 -5.56 15.54 13.89
CA ASN A 163 -6.39 16.68 13.49
C ASN A 163 -6.47 17.77 14.57
N THR A 164 -5.63 17.69 15.60
CA THR A 164 -5.61 18.59 16.75
C THR A 164 -4.80 19.87 16.52
N VAL A 165 -5.15 20.92 17.26
CA VAL A 165 -4.35 22.15 17.40
C VAL A 165 -3.74 22.19 18.80
N GLN A 166 -2.42 22.35 18.88
CA GLN A 166 -1.68 22.53 20.13
C GLN A 166 -1.22 24.00 20.23
N GLU A 167 -1.35 24.60 21.41
CA GLU A 167 -0.89 25.96 21.72
C GLU A 167 0.18 25.88 22.82
N PHE A 168 1.33 26.50 22.58
CA PHE A 168 2.36 26.75 23.59
C PHE A 168 2.43 28.24 23.89
N ASN A 169 2.22 28.60 25.16
CA ASN A 169 2.34 29.99 25.62
C ASN A 169 3.79 30.26 26.06
N PHE A 170 4.47 31.21 25.41
CA PHE A 170 5.87 31.52 25.73
C PHE A 170 6.06 32.19 27.10
N ALA A 171 5.06 32.90 27.61
CA ALA A 171 5.12 33.60 28.89
C ALA A 171 4.90 32.64 30.07
N SER A 172 3.85 31.82 30.04
CA SER A 172 3.56 30.85 31.10
C SER A 172 4.31 29.53 30.94
N ARG A 173 4.85 29.24 29.75
CA ARG A 173 5.44 27.96 29.36
C ARG A 173 4.47 26.79 29.48
N GLU A 174 3.19 27.03 29.23
CA GLU A 174 2.17 25.98 29.28
C GLU A 174 1.81 25.47 27.87
N TRP A 175 1.59 24.16 27.78
CA TRP A 175 1.09 23.47 26.59
C TRP A 175 -0.38 23.11 26.75
N ARG A 176 -1.19 23.34 25.73
CA ARG A 176 -2.61 22.97 25.71
C ARG A 176 -3.02 22.44 24.35
N ILE A 177 -3.86 21.41 24.31
CA ILE A 177 -4.62 21.04 23.12
C ILE A 177 -5.94 21.79 23.18
N VAL A 178 -6.22 22.60 22.17
CA VAL A 178 -7.37 23.49 22.21
C VAL A 178 -8.57 22.90 21.48
N PRO A 179 -9.79 22.99 22.05
CA PRO A 179 -11.00 22.64 21.34
C PRO A 179 -11.24 23.65 20.22
N THR A 180 -11.65 23.15 19.06
CA THR A 180 -11.93 23.97 17.88
C THR A 180 -13.37 23.76 17.41
N THR A 181 -13.97 24.79 16.82
CA THR A 181 -15.34 24.75 16.30
C THR A 181 -15.37 25.08 14.81
N GLY A 182 -16.55 24.94 14.18
CA GLY A 182 -16.74 25.25 12.77
C GLY A 182 -16.57 24.03 11.88
N TYR A 183 -15.77 24.14 10.82
CA TYR A 183 -15.57 23.02 9.89
C TYR A 183 -14.77 21.90 10.55
N VAL A 184 -15.27 20.66 10.48
CA VAL A 184 -14.58 19.49 11.03
C VAL A 184 -13.41 19.11 10.12
N VAL A 185 -12.21 19.48 10.55
CA VAL A 185 -10.99 19.28 9.77
C VAL A 185 -10.49 17.84 9.81
N LYS A 186 -9.94 17.42 8.68
CA LYS A 186 -9.19 16.18 8.55
C LYS A 186 -7.71 16.52 8.47
N GLY A 187 -7.02 16.34 9.59
CA GLY A 187 -5.60 16.65 9.72
C GLY A 187 -4.69 15.51 9.27
N GLY A 188 -3.41 15.81 9.14
CA GLY A 188 -2.46 14.88 8.56
C GLY A 188 -1.01 15.35 8.55
N TYR A 189 -0.18 14.65 7.76
CA TYR A 189 1.26 14.81 7.70
C TYR A 189 1.71 15.62 6.47
N GLY A 190 2.72 16.47 6.63
CA GLY A 190 3.42 17.12 5.52
C GLY A 190 2.57 18.16 4.77
N HIS A 191 1.60 18.76 5.47
CA HIS A 191 0.89 19.95 5.00
C HIS A 191 1.77 21.19 5.19
N SER A 192 1.41 22.29 4.53
CA SER A 192 2.00 23.61 4.81
C SER A 192 1.01 24.48 5.57
N ALA A 193 1.53 25.43 6.36
CA ALA A 193 0.73 26.42 7.06
C ALA A 193 1.40 27.79 6.94
N ALA A 194 0.61 28.82 6.65
CA ALA A 194 1.10 30.19 6.53
C ALA A 194 0.12 31.17 7.16
N TYR A 195 0.61 32.10 7.98
CA TYR A 195 -0.18 33.16 8.58
C TYR A 195 -0.29 34.36 7.65
N ASP A 196 -1.51 34.82 7.38
CA ASP A 196 -1.76 36.05 6.64
C ASP A 196 -2.12 37.18 7.60
N PHE A 197 -1.34 38.28 7.55
CA PHE A 197 -1.60 39.46 8.35
C PHE A 197 -2.84 40.24 7.90
N LEU A 198 -3.27 40.09 6.64
CA LEU A 198 -4.45 40.78 6.14
C LEU A 198 -5.75 40.17 6.67
N THR A 199 -5.87 38.84 6.75
CA THR A 199 -7.07 38.19 7.31
C THR A 199 -6.93 37.81 8.78
N GLU A 200 -5.71 37.77 9.32
CA GLU A 200 -5.37 37.27 10.67
C GLU A 200 -5.66 35.77 10.85
N LYS A 201 -5.54 34.99 9.77
CA LYS A 201 -5.81 33.54 9.74
C LYS A 201 -4.58 32.75 9.33
N VAL A 202 -4.51 31.51 9.81
CA VAL A 202 -3.52 30.52 9.37
C VAL A 202 -4.16 29.68 8.26
N TYR A 203 -3.56 29.69 7.08
CA TYR A 203 -4.00 28.91 5.92
C TYR A 203 -3.25 27.59 5.89
N VAL A 204 -3.96 26.47 5.90
CA VAL A 204 -3.41 25.12 6.00
C VAL A 204 -3.76 24.33 4.75
N TYR A 205 -2.75 23.93 3.99
CA TYR A 205 -2.93 23.34 2.67
C TYR A 205 -2.25 21.97 2.53
N GLY A 206 -3.01 21.02 1.98
CA GLY A 206 -2.52 19.76 1.47
C GLY A 206 -2.07 18.78 2.54
N GLY A 207 -1.02 18.01 2.24
CA GLY A 207 -0.54 16.92 3.08
C GLY A 207 -1.23 15.58 2.79
N ILE A 208 -0.81 14.56 3.52
CA ILE A 208 -1.42 13.23 3.53
C ILE A 208 -2.38 13.13 4.70
N VAL A 209 -3.60 12.66 4.44
CA VAL A 209 -4.62 12.38 5.46
C VAL A 209 -4.98 10.90 5.45
N SER A 210 -5.33 10.36 6.62
CA SER A 210 -5.75 8.96 6.77
C SER A 210 -7.19 8.78 6.32
N GLU A 211 -7.50 7.89 5.39
CA GLU A 211 -8.90 7.57 5.03
C GLU A 211 -9.44 6.39 5.84
N SER A 212 -8.56 5.47 6.20
CA SER A 212 -8.83 4.34 7.09
C SER A 212 -7.56 3.98 7.87
N GLU A 213 -7.62 2.95 8.71
CA GLU A 213 -6.45 2.39 9.39
C GLU A 213 -5.39 1.83 8.40
N SER A 214 -5.80 1.45 7.19
CA SER A 214 -4.90 0.83 6.20
C SER A 214 -4.62 1.69 4.97
N SER A 215 -5.30 2.83 4.81
CA SER A 215 -5.19 3.70 3.63
C SER A 215 -5.01 5.18 3.97
N GLN A 216 -4.15 5.83 3.18
CA GLN A 216 -3.91 7.26 3.21
C GLN A 216 -4.06 7.88 1.81
N VAL A 217 -4.41 9.16 1.77
CA VAL A 217 -4.67 9.90 0.52
C VAL A 217 -4.06 11.31 0.58
N LEU A 218 -3.59 11.81 -0.56
CA LEU A 218 -3.17 13.20 -0.70
C LEU A 218 -4.37 14.14 -0.69
N SER A 219 -4.33 15.16 0.15
CA SER A 219 -5.36 16.18 0.22
C SER A 219 -5.06 17.36 -0.72
N SER A 220 -6.09 17.86 -1.40
CA SER A 220 -6.08 19.16 -2.08
C SER A 220 -6.84 20.24 -1.30
N ARG A 221 -7.35 19.91 -0.10
CA ARG A 221 -8.17 20.81 0.70
C ARG A 221 -7.33 21.95 1.27
N LEU A 222 -7.95 23.13 1.34
CA LEU A 222 -7.43 24.32 1.99
C LEU A 222 -8.34 24.68 3.16
N TYR A 223 -7.75 24.79 4.34
CA TYR A 223 -8.43 25.23 5.55
C TYR A 223 -7.93 26.61 5.95
N ALA A 224 -8.80 27.42 6.54
CA ALA A 224 -8.40 28.59 7.31
C ALA A 224 -8.74 28.38 8.79
N TYR A 225 -7.72 28.54 9.64
CA TYR A 225 -7.85 28.57 11.08
C TYR A 225 -7.79 30.02 11.57
N GLU A 226 -8.77 30.42 12.36
CA GLU A 226 -8.77 31.73 13.01
C GLU A 226 -8.27 31.59 14.46
N PRO A 227 -7.01 31.98 14.78
CA PRO A 227 -6.44 31.70 16.09
C PRO A 227 -7.21 32.32 17.23
N ALA A 228 -7.77 33.53 17.02
CA ALA A 228 -8.49 34.31 18.02
C ALA A 228 -9.78 33.65 18.52
N THR A 229 -10.50 32.98 17.64
CA THR A 229 -11.80 32.33 17.94
C THR A 229 -11.72 30.81 17.92
N ARG A 230 -10.60 30.25 17.46
CA ARG A 230 -10.35 28.81 17.28
C ARG A 230 -11.35 28.14 16.32
N VAL A 231 -11.80 28.90 15.33
CA VAL A 231 -12.77 28.47 14.32
C VAL A 231 -12.05 28.02 13.05
N TRP A 232 -12.45 26.88 12.52
CA TRP A 232 -12.03 26.37 11.21
C TRP A 232 -13.04 26.69 10.12
N SER A 233 -12.55 26.99 8.93
CA SER A 233 -13.36 27.14 7.72
C SER A 233 -12.76 26.38 6.54
N LEU A 234 -13.60 25.72 5.74
CA LEU A 234 -13.19 25.10 4.48
C LEU A 234 -13.26 26.11 3.33
N LEU A 235 -12.17 26.23 2.59
CA LEU A 235 -12.02 27.13 1.44
C LEU A 235 -12.03 26.36 0.12
N SER A 236 -11.90 27.07 -1.01
CA SER A 236 -11.81 26.41 -2.31
C SER A 236 -10.58 25.51 -2.40
N ALA A 237 -10.80 24.28 -2.87
CA ALA A 237 -9.74 23.28 -3.00
C ALA A 237 -8.73 23.66 -4.10
N ALA A 238 -7.47 23.30 -3.89
CA ALA A 238 -6.40 23.56 -4.83
C ALA A 238 -6.53 22.68 -6.08
N PRO A 239 -5.96 23.10 -7.23
CA PRO A 239 -6.02 22.34 -8.48
C PRO A 239 -5.23 21.02 -8.45
N SER A 240 -4.40 20.80 -7.42
CA SER A 240 -3.63 19.56 -7.24
C SER A 240 -3.49 19.22 -5.76
N ALA A 241 -3.43 17.94 -5.44
CA ALA A 241 -3.09 17.46 -4.10
C ALA A 241 -1.57 17.27 -3.99
N ARG A 242 -0.97 17.60 -2.84
CA ARG A 242 0.48 17.51 -2.62
C ARG A 242 0.87 17.50 -1.15
N LEU A 243 2.02 16.90 -0.83
CA LEU A 243 2.66 16.98 0.49
C LEU A 243 4.09 17.53 0.41
N LEU A 244 4.65 17.92 1.56
CA LEU A 244 6.02 18.41 1.73
C LEU A 244 6.35 19.55 0.75
N HIS A 245 5.39 20.42 0.50
CA HIS A 245 5.54 21.69 -0.20
C HIS A 245 5.67 22.81 0.83
N THR A 246 6.07 23.99 0.38
CA THR A 246 6.05 25.19 1.24
C THR A 246 4.97 26.17 0.79
N ALA A 247 4.38 26.88 1.76
CA ALA A 247 3.44 27.95 1.52
C ALA A 247 3.89 29.21 2.27
N ASN A 248 3.91 30.36 1.60
CA ASN A 248 4.35 31.63 2.20
C ASN A 248 3.54 32.81 1.69
N PHE A 249 3.38 33.81 2.54
CA PHE A 249 2.94 35.14 2.15
C PHE A 249 4.17 36.04 2.01
N VAL A 250 4.59 36.33 0.77
CA VAL A 250 5.64 37.33 0.52
C VAL A 250 5.09 38.74 0.76
N ASN A 251 3.84 38.94 0.35
CA ASN A 251 3.01 40.09 0.67
C ASN A 251 1.62 39.59 1.10
N GLN A 252 0.87 40.40 1.82
CA GLN A 252 -0.42 40.02 2.38
C GLN A 252 -1.46 39.73 1.28
N GLY A 253 -2.33 38.75 1.52
CA GLY A 253 -3.45 38.42 0.63
C GLY A 253 -3.17 37.51 -0.58
N LEU A 254 -1.91 37.21 -0.93
CA LEU A 254 -1.55 36.16 -1.91
C LEU A 254 -0.64 35.11 -1.28
N MET A 255 -1.17 33.90 -1.09
CA MET A 255 -0.38 32.76 -0.63
C MET A 255 0.33 32.11 -1.82
N MET A 256 1.64 31.97 -1.74
CA MET A 256 2.46 31.27 -2.74
C MET A 256 2.81 29.87 -2.25
N VAL A 257 2.51 28.86 -3.06
CA VAL A 257 2.85 27.46 -2.79
C VAL A 257 3.81 26.94 -3.84
N PHE A 258 4.96 26.43 -3.42
CA PHE A 258 6.00 25.96 -4.32
C PHE A 258 6.33 24.48 -4.10
N GLY A 259 6.48 23.75 -5.21
CA GLY A 259 6.96 22.37 -5.25
C GLY A 259 6.06 21.37 -4.49
N GLY A 260 6.67 20.32 -3.94
CA GLY A 260 5.97 19.25 -3.23
C GLY A 260 5.86 17.96 -4.04
N ASN A 261 5.44 16.90 -3.36
CA ASN A 261 5.19 15.59 -3.95
C ASN A 261 3.70 15.48 -4.28
N THR A 262 3.39 15.32 -5.57
CA THR A 262 2.03 15.18 -6.13
C THR A 262 1.68 13.74 -6.49
N HIS A 263 2.56 12.78 -6.23
CA HIS A 263 2.39 11.37 -6.59
C HIS A 263 1.43 10.66 -5.64
N ASN A 264 0.47 9.93 -6.21
CA ASN A 264 -0.43 9.07 -5.46
C ASN A 264 -0.10 7.61 -5.77
N ASP A 265 0.29 6.82 -4.76
CA ASP A 265 0.82 5.46 -4.92
C ASP A 265 -0.27 4.41 -5.30
N THR A 266 -1.53 4.82 -5.43
CA THR A 266 -2.65 3.90 -5.70
C THR A 266 -2.85 3.61 -7.20
N SER A 267 -2.22 2.52 -7.66
CA SER A 267 -2.73 1.64 -8.73
C SER A 267 -2.80 2.13 -10.19
N GLN A 268 -2.04 3.14 -10.60
CA GLN A 268 -1.74 3.42 -12.03
C GLN A 268 -0.76 4.59 -12.16
N SER A 269 0.56 4.34 -12.11
CA SER A 269 1.54 5.40 -12.39
C SER A 269 2.45 5.00 -13.55
N TYR A 270 2.15 5.58 -14.72
CA TYR A 270 3.02 5.53 -15.89
C TYR A 270 4.15 6.56 -15.73
N GLY A 271 5.14 6.27 -14.87
CA GLY A 271 6.38 7.04 -14.78
C GLY A 271 6.21 8.55 -14.46
N ALA A 272 5.24 8.92 -13.61
CA ALA A 272 5.08 10.31 -13.19
C ALA A 272 6.23 10.75 -12.27
N LYS A 273 6.76 11.97 -12.49
CA LYS A 273 7.77 12.59 -11.60
C LYS A 273 7.14 12.85 -10.23
N CYS A 274 7.79 12.38 -9.16
CA CYS A 274 7.27 12.46 -7.78
C CYS A 274 7.55 13.81 -7.09
N TYR A 275 8.18 14.73 -7.80
CA TYR A 275 8.53 16.05 -7.32
C TYR A 275 8.05 17.07 -8.35
N SER A 276 7.37 18.11 -7.86
CA SER A 276 6.79 19.16 -8.67
C SER A 276 7.67 20.41 -8.64
N GLN A 277 7.64 21.18 -9.73
CA GLN A 277 8.18 22.56 -9.81
C GLN A 277 7.06 23.59 -9.90
N ASP A 278 5.81 23.18 -9.68
CA ASP A 278 4.65 24.05 -9.83
C ASP A 278 4.71 25.17 -8.81
N LEU A 279 4.25 26.35 -9.25
CA LEU A 279 3.93 27.47 -8.38
C LEU A 279 2.42 27.69 -8.43
N LEU A 280 1.76 27.37 -7.31
CA LEU A 280 0.36 27.70 -7.11
C LEU A 280 0.27 29.00 -6.32
N VAL A 281 -0.68 29.85 -6.71
CA VAL A 281 -0.97 31.11 -6.02
C VAL A 281 -2.43 31.08 -5.61
N TYR A 282 -2.67 31.20 -4.32
CA TYR A 282 -4.02 31.33 -3.77
C TYR A 282 -4.30 32.78 -3.41
N ASP A 283 -5.36 33.32 -4.00
CA ASP A 283 -5.88 34.64 -3.70
C ASP A 283 -6.86 34.55 -2.54
N VAL A 284 -6.41 35.00 -1.38
CA VAL A 284 -7.16 34.90 -0.13
C VAL A 284 -8.44 35.71 -0.17
N TYR A 285 -8.41 36.88 -0.81
CA TYR A 285 -9.57 37.76 -0.88
C TYR A 285 -10.63 37.24 -1.86
N CYS A 286 -10.19 36.62 -2.95
CA CYS A 286 -11.10 36.13 -4.01
C CYS A 286 -11.47 34.65 -3.88
N ASP A 287 -10.95 33.94 -2.87
CA ASP A 287 -11.04 32.48 -2.70
C ASP A 287 -10.79 31.72 -4.01
N SER A 288 -9.63 31.99 -4.65
CA SER A 288 -9.34 31.43 -5.97
C SER A 288 -7.89 31.00 -6.15
N TRP A 289 -7.70 29.83 -6.78
CA TRP A 289 -6.40 29.27 -7.09
C TRP A 289 -5.97 29.60 -8.51
N HIS A 290 -4.68 29.88 -8.68
CA HIS A 290 -4.05 30.16 -9.98
C HIS A 290 -2.77 29.35 -10.11
N TYR A 291 -2.63 28.65 -11.23
CA TYR A 291 -1.36 28.03 -11.61
C TYR A 291 -0.47 29.08 -12.29
N HIS A 292 0.78 29.20 -11.85
CA HIS A 292 1.76 30.08 -12.47
C HIS A 292 2.85 29.25 -13.19
N PRO A 293 2.90 29.27 -14.53
CA PRO A 293 3.91 28.51 -15.26
C PRO A 293 5.29 29.09 -15.01
N MET A 294 6.25 28.22 -14.65
CA MET A 294 7.64 28.63 -14.49
C MET A 294 8.25 29.06 -15.83
N PRO A 295 8.99 30.19 -15.89
CA PRO A 295 9.65 30.62 -17.11
C PRO A 295 10.65 29.59 -17.64
N GLY A 296 10.48 29.15 -18.90
CA GLY A 296 11.32 28.10 -19.49
C GLY A 296 12.81 28.44 -19.70
N HIS A 297 13.21 29.68 -19.43
CA HIS A 297 14.61 30.13 -19.52
C HIS A 297 15.37 30.05 -18.17
N LEU A 298 14.71 29.62 -17.10
CA LEU A 298 15.36 29.37 -15.81
C LEU A 298 16.32 28.17 -15.94
N GLN A 299 17.63 28.43 -15.83
CA GLN A 299 18.70 27.44 -15.85
C GLN A 299 18.87 26.72 -14.49
N ALA A 300 17.78 26.42 -13.79
CA ALA A 300 17.80 25.80 -12.46
C ALA A 300 16.87 24.59 -12.42
N ASP A 301 17.28 23.53 -11.72
CA ASP A 301 16.37 22.43 -11.40
C ASP A 301 15.45 22.84 -10.26
N LEU A 302 14.19 23.10 -10.59
CA LEU A 302 13.22 23.65 -9.65
C LEU A 302 12.42 22.57 -8.93
N ALA A 303 12.35 21.37 -9.48
CA ALA A 303 11.37 20.39 -9.04
C ALA A 303 11.85 19.68 -7.77
N ARG A 304 11.12 19.84 -6.66
CA ARG A 304 11.57 19.37 -5.33
C ARG A 304 10.44 19.27 -4.31
N PHE A 305 10.61 18.44 -3.29
CA PHE A 305 9.77 18.45 -2.09
C PHE A 305 10.62 18.38 -0.82
N GLY A 306 10.04 18.66 0.35
CA GLY A 306 10.76 18.65 1.62
C GLY A 306 11.74 19.81 1.80
N HIS A 307 11.69 20.82 0.93
CA HIS A 307 12.46 22.05 1.11
C HIS A 307 11.80 22.94 2.16
N SER A 308 12.55 23.89 2.68
CA SER A 308 12.01 24.94 3.54
C SER A 308 12.17 26.29 2.88
N SER A 309 11.31 27.23 3.25
CA SER A 309 11.34 28.56 2.67
C SER A 309 10.94 29.61 3.68
N VAL A 310 11.49 30.80 3.47
CA VAL A 310 11.40 31.94 4.38
C VAL A 310 11.30 33.22 3.58
N VAL A 311 10.70 34.25 4.16
CA VAL A 311 10.61 35.58 3.54
C VAL A 311 11.56 36.53 4.25
N PHE A 312 12.48 37.13 3.49
CA PHE A 312 13.42 38.16 3.96
C PHE A 312 13.45 39.32 2.97
N GLU A 313 13.34 40.56 3.46
CA GLU A 313 13.34 41.78 2.62
C GLU A 313 12.45 41.66 1.35
N GLU A 314 11.17 41.34 1.56
CA GLU A 314 10.16 41.17 0.50
C GLU A 314 10.51 40.11 -0.56
N SER A 315 11.50 39.25 -0.31
CA SER A 315 11.91 38.17 -1.19
C SER A 315 11.70 36.82 -0.52
N LEU A 316 11.23 35.85 -1.30
CA LEU A 316 11.11 34.46 -0.87
C LEU A 316 12.41 33.72 -1.14
N TYR A 317 12.98 33.10 -0.12
CA TYR A 317 14.13 32.22 -0.22
C TYR A 317 13.70 30.78 0.02
N ILE A 318 14.17 29.86 -0.83
CA ILE A 318 13.84 28.43 -0.78
C ILE A 318 15.15 27.67 -0.72
N TYR A 319 15.33 26.82 0.29
CA TYR A 319 16.57 26.08 0.51
C TYR A 319 16.35 24.56 0.53
N GLY A 320 17.25 23.85 -0.13
CA GLY A 320 17.34 22.39 -0.10
C GLY A 320 16.13 21.66 -0.68
N GLY A 321 15.78 20.52 -0.09
CA GLY A 321 14.73 19.61 -0.54
C GLY A 321 15.27 18.34 -1.21
N PHE A 322 14.38 17.58 -1.83
CA PHE A 322 14.67 16.30 -2.47
C PHE A 322 14.01 16.18 -3.85
N ASN A 323 14.78 15.68 -4.83
CA ASN A 323 14.34 15.41 -6.20
C ASN A 323 14.85 14.04 -6.72
N GLY A 324 15.15 13.11 -5.81
CA GLY A 324 15.99 11.92 -6.05
C GLY A 324 17.39 12.08 -5.44
N GLN A 325 17.83 13.32 -5.22
CA GLN A 325 19.00 13.66 -4.41
C GLN A 325 18.63 14.73 -3.39
N LEU A 326 19.35 14.77 -2.26
CA LEU A 326 19.19 15.84 -1.30
C LEU A 326 19.91 17.09 -1.82
N LEU A 327 19.17 18.19 -1.92
CA LEU A 327 19.61 19.44 -2.50
C LEU A 327 20.19 20.37 -1.41
N ASN A 328 21.14 21.21 -1.79
CA ASN A 328 21.75 22.25 -0.96
C ASN A 328 21.80 23.63 -1.64
N ASP A 329 21.08 23.78 -2.75
CA ASP A 329 20.95 25.05 -3.43
C ASP A 329 19.93 25.95 -2.74
N MET A 330 20.05 27.26 -3.00
CA MET A 330 19.12 28.27 -2.51
C MET A 330 18.55 29.06 -3.69
N LEU A 331 17.22 29.10 -3.78
CA LEU A 331 16.49 29.86 -4.78
C LEU A 331 15.94 31.13 -4.13
N ARG A 332 16.01 32.25 -4.86
CA ARG A 332 15.38 33.52 -4.49
C ARG A 332 14.31 33.89 -5.51
N TYR A 333 13.13 34.26 -5.02
CA TYR A 333 12.06 34.89 -5.77
C TYR A 333 11.80 36.29 -5.21
N GLN A 334 11.76 37.28 -6.09
CA GLN A 334 11.42 38.66 -5.73
C GLN A 334 10.18 39.06 -6.55
N PRO A 335 9.10 39.50 -5.90
CA PRO A 335 7.91 39.95 -6.60
C PRO A 335 8.12 41.32 -7.27
N GLY A 336 7.24 41.65 -8.23
CA GLY A 336 7.19 42.97 -8.86
C GLY A 336 6.28 43.95 -8.11
N TYR A 337 6.14 45.16 -8.66
CA TYR A 337 5.31 46.23 -8.10
C TYR A 337 3.97 46.39 -8.83
N CYS A 338 2.88 46.65 -8.08
CA CYS A 338 1.55 46.87 -8.65
C CYS A 338 1.48 48.09 -9.59
N SER A 339 2.31 49.11 -9.36
CA SER A 339 2.37 50.32 -10.18
C SER A 339 2.74 50.07 -11.65
N TYR A 340 3.30 48.90 -11.97
CA TYR A 340 3.58 48.49 -13.35
C TYR A 340 2.30 48.28 -14.17
N TYR A 341 1.18 47.94 -13.54
CA TYR A 341 -0.07 47.66 -14.21
C TYR A 341 -0.92 48.93 -14.35
N THR A 342 -1.14 49.36 -15.59
CA THR A 342 -1.92 50.57 -15.91
C THR A 342 -3.37 50.28 -16.30
N LYS A 343 -3.78 49.00 -16.33
CA LYS A 343 -5.14 48.57 -16.69
C LYS A 343 -5.75 47.74 -15.56
N GLN A 344 -7.03 47.98 -15.25
CA GLN A 344 -7.78 47.28 -14.20
C GLN A 344 -7.70 45.75 -14.30
N GLU A 345 -7.93 45.18 -15.47
CA GLU A 345 -7.90 43.72 -15.66
C GLU A 345 -6.53 43.12 -15.38
N LYS A 346 -5.46 43.78 -15.83
CA LYS A 346 -4.08 43.34 -15.57
C LYS A 346 -3.69 43.53 -14.12
N CYS A 347 -4.17 44.60 -13.48
CA CYS A 347 -3.96 44.87 -12.07
C CYS A 347 -4.60 43.80 -11.18
N THR A 348 -5.89 43.54 -11.37
CA THR A 348 -6.63 42.54 -10.59
C THR A 348 -6.17 41.11 -10.86
N ALA A 349 -5.63 40.84 -12.05
CA ALA A 349 -5.01 39.56 -12.40
C ALA A 349 -3.52 39.45 -12.03
N ALA A 350 -2.92 40.48 -11.42
CA ALA A 350 -1.50 40.48 -11.07
C ALA A 350 -1.13 39.39 -10.07
N ARG A 351 -0.11 38.61 -10.40
CA ARG A 351 0.45 37.48 -9.64
C ARG A 351 1.77 37.05 -10.30
N PRO A 352 2.73 36.42 -9.59
CA PRO A 352 2.71 36.00 -8.18
C PRO A 352 3.23 37.06 -7.18
N GLY A 353 2.94 36.87 -5.90
CA GLY A 353 3.72 37.46 -4.79
C GLY A 353 3.34 38.84 -4.28
N VAL A 354 2.52 39.62 -4.98
CA VAL A 354 1.90 40.85 -4.45
C VAL A 354 0.44 40.92 -4.86
N LYS A 355 -0.47 41.09 -3.90
CA LYS A 355 -1.90 41.30 -4.17
C LYS A 355 -2.12 42.74 -4.61
N CYS A 356 -2.51 42.92 -5.87
CA CYS A 356 -2.83 44.24 -6.42
C CYS A 356 -4.34 44.47 -6.48
N ILE A 357 -4.74 45.71 -6.23
CA ILE A 357 -6.11 46.19 -6.29
C ILE A 357 -6.19 47.47 -7.13
N TRP A 358 -7.29 47.63 -7.85
CA TRP A 358 -7.53 48.78 -8.70
C TRP A 358 -8.32 49.85 -7.93
N ASP A 359 -7.71 51.03 -7.75
CA ASP A 359 -8.35 52.21 -7.19
C ASP A 359 -9.17 52.88 -8.30
N VAL A 360 -10.51 52.80 -8.20
CA VAL A 360 -11.42 53.31 -9.23
C VAL A 360 -11.39 54.83 -9.26
N GLN A 361 -11.24 55.49 -8.11
CA GLN A 361 -11.22 56.94 -8.01
C GLN A 361 -9.93 57.54 -8.59
N LYS A 362 -8.79 56.90 -8.33
CA LYS A 362 -7.47 57.35 -8.80
C LYS A 362 -7.02 56.71 -10.11
N MET A 363 -7.80 55.78 -10.66
CA MET A 363 -7.52 55.05 -11.90
C MET A 363 -6.11 54.45 -11.95
N ARG A 364 -5.66 53.87 -10.83
CA ARG A 364 -4.31 53.32 -10.67
C ARG A 364 -4.31 51.99 -9.93
N CYS A 365 -3.30 51.18 -10.21
CA CYS A 365 -3.07 49.92 -9.51
C CYS A 365 -2.18 50.13 -8.29
N ILE A 366 -2.65 49.68 -7.13
CA ILE A 366 -1.94 49.78 -5.84
C ILE A 366 -1.88 48.42 -5.16
N ALA A 367 -0.93 48.24 -4.24
CA ALA A 367 -0.86 47.03 -3.42
C ALA A 367 -1.99 47.05 -2.38
N ILE A 368 -2.52 45.87 -2.03
CA ILE A 368 -3.61 45.75 -1.04
C ILE A 368 -3.24 46.33 0.33
N THR A 369 -1.95 46.29 0.69
CA THR A 369 -1.40 46.84 1.93
C THR A 369 -1.46 48.36 2.00
N GLN A 370 -1.65 49.06 0.87
CA GLN A 370 -1.79 50.52 0.82
C GLN A 370 -3.24 50.98 1.08
N VAL A 371 -4.18 50.04 1.24
CA VAL A 371 -5.59 50.35 1.49
C VAL A 371 -5.97 49.89 2.90
N GLN A 372 -6.72 50.75 3.58
CA GLN A 372 -7.22 50.47 4.92
C GLN A 372 -8.13 49.24 4.90
N ARG A 373 -7.96 48.33 5.86
CA ARG A 373 -8.73 47.08 5.94
C ARG A 373 -10.25 47.32 5.97
N SER A 374 -10.70 48.38 6.64
CA SER A 374 -12.11 48.78 6.69
C SER A 374 -12.68 49.19 5.32
N ALA A 375 -11.85 49.71 4.41
CA ALA A 375 -12.27 50.07 3.06
C ALA A 375 -12.39 48.82 2.16
N ILE A 376 -11.60 47.78 2.44
CA ILE A 376 -11.61 46.51 1.70
C ILE A 376 -12.83 45.65 2.06
N TYR A 377 -13.14 45.55 3.37
CA TYR A 377 -14.21 44.69 3.89
C TYR A 377 -15.48 45.46 4.31
N GLY A 378 -15.52 46.78 4.14
CA GLY A 378 -16.63 47.65 4.57
C GLY A 378 -17.46 48.23 3.41
N ARG A 379 -18.24 49.29 3.69
CA ARG A 379 -19.16 49.89 2.71
C ARG A 379 -18.47 50.57 1.52
N GLU A 380 -17.19 50.92 1.65
CA GLU A 380 -16.35 51.54 0.59
C GLU A 380 -15.80 50.53 -0.42
N GLN A 381 -16.23 49.26 -0.36
CA GLN A 381 -15.80 48.20 -1.27
C GLN A 381 -15.99 48.55 -2.76
N TYR A 382 -16.95 49.42 -3.11
CA TYR A 382 -17.22 49.82 -4.49
C TYR A 382 -16.16 50.74 -5.10
N ASP A 383 -15.32 51.40 -4.28
CA ASP A 383 -14.24 52.27 -4.76
C ASP A 383 -12.99 51.48 -5.20
N TYR A 384 -12.94 50.18 -4.88
CA TYR A 384 -11.80 49.31 -5.15
C TYR A 384 -12.22 48.02 -5.85
N VAL A 385 -11.58 47.69 -6.96
CA VAL A 385 -11.76 46.39 -7.61
C VAL A 385 -10.58 45.49 -7.26
N ALA A 386 -10.84 44.48 -6.44
CA ALA A 386 -9.80 43.56 -5.95
C ALA A 386 -9.79 42.21 -6.67
N CYS A 387 -10.90 41.76 -7.25
CA CYS A 387 -10.98 40.47 -7.94
C CYS A 387 -11.15 40.65 -9.46
N PRO A 388 -10.55 39.77 -10.28
CA PRO A 388 -10.81 39.75 -11.72
C PRO A 388 -12.30 39.55 -12.03
N SER A 389 -12.78 40.14 -13.11
CA SER A 389 -14.11 39.87 -13.63
C SER A 389 -14.19 38.42 -14.13
N LYS A 390 -15.25 37.71 -13.74
CA LYS A 390 -15.54 36.34 -14.21
C LYS A 390 -16.57 36.37 -15.32
N SER A 391 -16.46 35.45 -16.28
CA SER A 391 -17.47 35.27 -17.32
C SER A 391 -18.76 34.68 -16.74
N ARG A 392 -19.90 34.86 -17.44
CA ARG A 392 -21.17 34.25 -17.02
C ARG A 392 -21.10 32.72 -16.96
N LEU A 393 -20.40 32.09 -17.90
CA LEU A 393 -20.22 30.64 -17.93
C LEU A 393 -19.45 30.13 -16.71
N THR A 394 -18.35 30.79 -16.36
CA THR A 394 -17.54 30.44 -15.17
C THR A 394 -18.33 30.61 -13.88
N LEU A 395 -19.11 31.67 -13.75
CA LEU A 395 -19.96 31.90 -12.57
C LEU A 395 -21.03 30.82 -12.42
N THR A 396 -21.69 30.42 -13.53
CA THR A 396 -22.68 29.34 -13.50
C THR A 396 -22.04 28.00 -13.13
N SER A 397 -20.86 27.70 -13.66
CA SER A 397 -20.13 26.46 -13.33
C SER A 397 -19.72 26.42 -11.85
N GLU A 398 -19.18 27.52 -11.31
CA GLU A 398 -18.82 27.63 -9.89
C GLU A 398 -20.03 27.46 -8.98
N LEU A 399 -21.17 28.08 -9.33
CA LEU A 399 -22.41 27.93 -8.58
C LEU A 399 -22.89 26.47 -8.54
N LEU A 400 -22.85 25.76 -9.67
CA LEU A 400 -23.23 24.34 -9.73
C LEU A 400 -22.31 23.46 -8.87
N HIS A 401 -21.01 23.75 -8.86
CA HIS A 401 -20.06 23.07 -7.97
C HIS A 401 -20.32 23.38 -6.50
N ASP A 402 -20.64 24.63 -6.14
CA ASP A 402 -21.01 25.01 -4.77
C ASP A 402 -22.27 24.28 -4.30
N VAL A 403 -23.29 24.15 -5.16
CA VAL A 403 -24.50 23.38 -4.85
C VAL A 403 -24.16 21.94 -4.47
N HIS A 404 -23.33 21.26 -5.28
CA HIS A 404 -22.89 19.90 -4.99
C HIS A 404 -22.06 19.82 -3.70
N ARG A 405 -21.10 20.74 -3.52
CA ARG A 405 -20.25 20.80 -2.32
C ARG A 405 -21.04 20.99 -1.04
N CYS A 406 -22.08 21.83 -1.06
CA CYS A 406 -22.96 22.02 0.10
C CYS A 406 -23.74 20.73 0.42
N GLN A 407 -24.22 19.99 -0.59
CA GLN A 407 -25.00 18.76 -0.38
C GLN A 407 -24.19 17.62 0.27
N GLU A 408 -22.87 17.61 0.12
CA GLU A 408 -21.98 16.63 0.76
C GLU A 408 -21.78 16.86 2.26
N LEU A 409 -22.20 18.02 2.80
CA LEU A 409 -21.97 18.41 4.19
C LEU A 409 -23.13 17.97 5.08
N ALA A 410 -22.84 17.11 6.05
CA ALA A 410 -23.86 16.57 6.96
C ALA A 410 -24.11 17.43 8.22
N SER A 411 -23.07 18.04 8.80
CA SER A 411 -23.20 18.77 10.07
C SER A 411 -23.51 20.27 9.86
N CYS A 412 -24.33 20.86 10.73
CA CYS A 412 -24.61 22.31 10.72
C CYS A 412 -23.33 23.16 10.73
N GLN A 413 -22.38 22.86 11.64
CA GLN A 413 -21.15 23.63 11.76
C GLN A 413 -20.28 23.56 10.50
N SER A 414 -20.07 22.36 9.94
CA SER A 414 -19.33 22.22 8.68
C SER A 414 -20.06 22.85 7.50
N CYS A 415 -21.39 22.89 7.49
CA CYS A 415 -22.18 23.54 6.45
C CYS A 415 -21.95 25.05 6.42
N VAL A 416 -22.10 25.73 7.55
CA VAL A 416 -22.02 27.20 7.65
C VAL A 416 -20.59 27.74 7.73
N SER A 417 -19.61 26.87 7.97
CA SER A 417 -18.19 27.23 8.07
C SER A 417 -17.43 26.95 6.77
N THR A 418 -18.00 27.37 5.64
CA THR A 418 -17.38 27.21 4.31
C THR A 418 -17.35 28.54 3.55
N ALA A 419 -16.40 28.68 2.63
CA ALA A 419 -16.39 29.78 1.67
C ALA A 419 -17.55 29.70 0.65
N PHE A 420 -18.21 28.54 0.53
CA PHE A 420 -19.25 28.30 -0.46
C PHE A 420 -20.59 28.94 -0.09
N GLY A 421 -20.73 29.60 1.06
CA GLY A 421 -21.96 30.29 1.46
C GLY A 421 -23.18 29.37 1.52
N CYS A 422 -23.00 28.16 2.05
CA CYS A 422 -24.08 27.21 2.26
C CYS A 422 -25.00 27.66 3.41
N THR A 423 -26.23 27.15 3.41
CA THR A 423 -27.21 27.30 4.49
C THR A 423 -27.60 25.92 5.00
N TYR A 424 -27.54 25.71 6.31
CA TYR A 424 -28.06 24.50 6.91
C TYR A 424 -29.57 24.64 7.10
N CYS A 425 -30.33 23.79 6.44
CA CYS A 425 -31.78 23.81 6.51
C CYS A 425 -32.26 22.95 7.66
N GLY A 426 -33.32 23.38 8.34
CA GLY A 426 -33.77 22.70 9.55
C GLY A 426 -34.44 21.32 9.32
N ASN A 427 -34.47 20.83 8.07
CA ASN A 427 -34.71 19.42 7.72
C ASN A 427 -33.45 18.54 7.82
N GLY A 428 -32.32 19.08 8.31
CA GLY A 428 -31.06 18.35 8.46
C GLY A 428 -30.17 18.33 7.23
N VAL A 429 -30.49 19.12 6.19
CA VAL A 429 -29.77 19.13 4.91
C VAL A 429 -29.02 20.44 4.71
N CYS A 430 -27.76 20.37 4.31
CA CYS A 430 -27.00 21.53 3.88
C CYS A 430 -27.28 21.85 2.41
N SER A 431 -27.64 23.10 2.11
CA SER A 431 -27.97 23.53 0.75
C SER A 431 -27.42 24.92 0.44
N LYS A 432 -26.99 25.12 -0.81
CA LYS A 432 -26.67 26.45 -1.35
C LYS A 432 -27.93 27.26 -1.69
N GLU A 433 -29.03 26.57 -1.97
CA GLU A 433 -30.30 27.15 -2.35
C GLU A 433 -31.10 27.60 -1.12
N ARG A 434 -32.14 28.43 -1.33
CA ARG A 434 -33.01 28.87 -0.24
C ARG A 434 -33.71 27.65 0.37
N CYS A 435 -33.56 27.47 1.68
CA CYS A 435 -34.29 26.44 2.41
C CYS A 435 -35.78 26.57 2.14
N ARG A 436 -36.43 25.47 1.75
CA ARG A 436 -37.89 25.44 1.60
C ARG A 436 -38.49 25.73 2.97
N GLU A 437 -39.38 26.71 3.06
CA GLU A 437 -40.12 27.01 4.29
C GLU A 437 -40.89 25.74 4.67
N THR A 438 -40.46 25.08 5.75
CA THR A 438 -41.24 24.02 6.37
C THR A 438 -42.46 24.68 6.99
N THR A 439 -43.58 24.69 6.27
CA THR A 439 -44.91 24.76 6.90
C THR A 439 -44.92 23.72 8.01
N SER A 440 -45.40 24.09 9.20
CA SER A 440 -45.48 23.22 10.37
C SER A 440 -46.40 22.01 10.12
N MET A 441 -45.95 21.04 9.35
CA MET A 441 -46.48 19.69 9.39
C MET A 441 -45.43 18.85 10.09
N ALA A 442 -45.78 18.46 11.31
CA ALA A 442 -45.15 17.36 12.01
C ALA A 442 -44.85 16.25 11.00
N SER A 443 -43.57 15.96 10.79
CA SER A 443 -43.15 14.72 10.16
C SER A 443 -43.47 13.60 11.16
N VAL A 444 -44.70 13.08 11.05
CA VAL A 444 -45.11 11.82 11.65
C VAL A 444 -44.26 10.75 10.97
N PHE A 445 -43.23 10.26 11.66
CA PHE A 445 -42.64 8.98 11.31
C PHE A 445 -43.67 7.90 11.64
N PHE A 446 -44.18 7.23 10.60
CA PHE A 446 -44.86 5.95 10.79
C PHE A 446 -43.76 4.92 11.09
N GLU A 447 -43.52 4.64 12.37
CA GLU A 447 -42.88 3.41 12.78
C GLU A 447 -43.95 2.49 13.37
N SER A 448 -44.05 1.29 12.81
CA SER A 448 -44.96 0.27 13.28
C SER A 448 -44.66 -0.05 14.74
N SER A 449 -45.66 0.17 15.60
CA SER A 449 -45.86 -0.48 16.90
C SER A 449 -44.76 -0.31 17.96
N THR A 450 -44.82 0.77 18.74
CA THR A 450 -45.13 0.80 20.19
C THR A 450 -44.94 2.21 20.75
N GLN A 451 -45.83 2.63 21.64
CA GLN A 451 -46.01 4.00 22.12
C GLN A 451 -44.88 4.48 23.05
N MET A 452 -44.34 5.68 22.80
CA MET A 452 -44.35 6.83 23.73
C MET A 452 -43.73 8.06 23.04
N ALA A 453 -44.50 9.15 22.97
CA ALA A 453 -44.05 10.42 22.43
C ALA A 453 -43.21 11.19 23.45
N VAL A 454 -41.97 11.55 23.09
CA VAL A 454 -41.19 12.56 23.81
C VAL A 454 -41.23 13.85 23.02
N SER A 455 -41.91 14.85 23.57
CA SER A 455 -41.90 16.22 23.07
C SER A 455 -40.60 16.92 23.50
N THR A 456 -39.72 17.25 22.55
CA THR A 456 -38.67 18.27 22.77
C THR A 456 -38.88 19.43 21.81
N ALA A 457 -39.07 20.60 22.39
CA ALA A 457 -39.36 21.86 21.72
C ALA A 457 -38.10 22.51 21.12
N SER A 458 -38.13 22.82 19.83
CA SER A 458 -37.71 24.09 19.19
C SER A 458 -37.83 23.94 17.66
N PRO A 459 -38.21 25.00 16.91
CA PRO A 459 -38.44 24.91 15.47
C PRO A 459 -37.13 24.60 14.70
N PRO A 460 -37.22 23.99 13.51
CA PRO A 460 -36.06 23.71 12.66
C PRO A 460 -35.42 25.05 12.21
N LEU A 461 -34.39 25.51 12.91
CA LEU A 461 -33.74 26.79 12.60
C LEU A 461 -32.89 26.63 11.33
N ASN A 462 -33.17 27.43 10.31
CA ASN A 462 -32.27 27.55 9.17
C ASN A 462 -31.04 28.37 9.62
N ALA A 463 -29.86 27.75 9.60
CA ALA A 463 -28.62 28.38 10.05
C ALA A 463 -27.76 28.83 8.86
N LYS A 464 -27.38 30.11 8.86
CA LYS A 464 -26.41 30.68 7.91
C LYS A 464 -25.07 31.05 8.56
N HIS A 465 -25.07 31.16 9.88
CA HIS A 465 -23.91 31.54 10.68
C HIS A 465 -23.68 30.50 11.75
N LEU A 466 -22.43 30.36 12.18
CA LEU A 466 -22.02 29.36 13.18
C LEU A 466 -22.79 29.51 14.50
N ASP A 467 -23.03 30.75 14.93
CA ASP A 467 -23.78 31.07 16.17
C ASP A 467 -25.24 30.61 16.15
N SER A 468 -25.79 30.33 14.95
CA SER A 468 -27.15 29.83 14.77
C SER A 468 -27.25 28.30 14.79
N CYS A 469 -26.11 27.59 14.84
CA CYS A 469 -26.10 26.13 14.92
C CYS A 469 -26.34 25.67 16.36
N PRO A 470 -27.10 24.58 16.57
CA PRO A 470 -27.28 24.01 17.90
C PRO A 470 -25.93 23.54 18.45
N ILE A 471 -25.66 23.91 19.70
CA ILE A 471 -24.43 23.53 20.44
C ILE A 471 -24.57 22.12 21.05
N SER A 472 -25.71 21.44 20.87
CA SER A 472 -25.95 20.09 21.41
C SER A 472 -24.86 19.10 20.96
N GLU A 473 -24.24 18.42 21.94
CA GLU A 473 -23.05 17.57 21.74
C GLU A 473 -23.28 16.45 20.69
N GLU A 474 -24.49 15.93 20.56
CA GLU A 474 -24.80 14.72 19.79
C GLU A 474 -24.48 14.81 18.28
N TYR A 475 -24.78 15.93 17.61
CA TYR A 475 -24.52 16.10 16.16
C TYR A 475 -23.06 16.44 15.83
N LEU A 476 -22.35 17.09 16.76
CA LEU A 476 -20.93 17.42 16.60
C LEU A 476 -20.08 16.15 16.72
N VAL A 477 -20.40 15.30 17.68
CA VAL A 477 -19.64 14.11 18.06
C VAL A 477 -19.53 13.11 16.91
N SER A 478 -20.63 12.80 16.20
CA SER A 478 -20.59 11.82 15.08
C SER A 478 -19.56 12.17 14.02
N SER A 479 -19.56 13.43 13.56
CA SER A 479 -18.66 13.90 12.49
C SER A 479 -17.19 13.97 12.90
N VAL A 480 -16.91 14.20 14.19
CA VAL A 480 -15.57 14.19 14.76
C VAL A 480 -15.03 12.77 14.86
N CYS A 481 -15.84 11.81 15.33
CA CYS A 481 -15.44 10.40 15.40
C CYS A 481 -15.07 9.84 14.01
N ASP A 482 -15.78 10.25 12.94
CA ASP A 482 -15.47 9.83 11.57
C ASP A 482 -14.08 10.27 11.07
N GLN A 483 -13.45 11.28 11.69
CA GLN A 483 -12.09 11.70 11.35
C GLN A 483 -11.00 10.84 12.02
N LEU A 484 -11.36 10.07 13.04
CA LEU A 484 -10.43 9.31 13.86
C LEU A 484 -10.33 7.87 13.35
N HIS A 485 -9.16 7.50 12.83
CA HIS A 485 -8.92 6.16 12.25
C HIS A 485 -7.98 5.27 13.08
N ASN A 486 -7.63 5.71 14.29
CA ASN A 486 -6.76 4.99 15.21
C ASN A 486 -7.50 4.68 16.52
N CYS A 487 -7.37 3.45 17.04
CA CYS A 487 -8.06 3.01 18.26
C CYS A 487 -7.81 3.93 19.46
N ARG A 488 -6.55 4.32 19.69
CA ARG A 488 -6.18 5.17 20.84
C ARG A 488 -6.69 6.59 20.64
N ALA A 489 -6.61 7.14 19.43
CA ALA A 489 -7.18 8.45 19.12
C ALA A 489 -8.70 8.47 19.31
N CYS A 490 -9.40 7.43 18.86
CA CYS A 490 -10.84 7.27 19.06
C CYS A 490 -11.19 7.15 20.55
N SER A 491 -10.46 6.33 21.29
CA SER A 491 -10.69 6.08 22.71
C SER A 491 -10.37 7.28 23.59
N ALA A 492 -9.47 8.18 23.15
CA ALA A 492 -9.14 9.43 23.81
C ALA A 492 -10.25 10.50 23.71
N ASN A 493 -11.28 10.27 22.88
CA ASN A 493 -12.48 11.10 22.85
C ASN A 493 -13.61 10.37 23.58
N LEU A 494 -14.08 10.94 24.68
CA LEU A 494 -15.13 10.34 25.53
C LEU A 494 -16.45 10.12 24.80
N ALA A 495 -16.70 10.85 23.72
CA ALA A 495 -17.92 10.77 22.94
C ALA A 495 -17.85 9.74 21.78
N CYS A 496 -16.68 9.13 21.58
CA CYS A 496 -16.44 8.12 20.55
C CYS A 496 -16.16 6.73 21.14
N ARG A 497 -16.45 5.69 20.36
CA ARG A 497 -16.16 4.29 20.63
C ARG A 497 -15.48 3.63 19.44
N TRP A 498 -14.48 2.80 19.71
CA TRP A 498 -13.84 2.00 18.68
C TRP A 498 -14.68 0.75 18.38
N ASP A 499 -14.93 0.49 17.10
CA ASP A 499 -15.54 -0.75 16.61
C ASP A 499 -14.45 -1.66 16.04
N SER A 500 -14.09 -2.69 16.80
CA SER A 500 -13.03 -3.65 16.47
C SER A 500 -13.39 -4.61 15.34
N GLU A 501 -14.67 -4.79 15.00
CA GLU A 501 -15.06 -5.66 13.87
C GLU A 501 -14.82 -4.97 12.53
N HIS A 502 -15.02 -3.65 12.50
CA HIS A 502 -14.94 -2.83 11.28
C HIS A 502 -13.70 -1.93 11.24
N ASN A 503 -12.86 -1.95 12.29
CA ASN A 503 -11.71 -1.06 12.49
C ASN A 503 -12.03 0.42 12.24
N ARG A 504 -13.13 0.89 12.85
CA ARG A 504 -13.63 2.27 12.66
C ARG A 504 -14.07 2.89 13.96
N CYS A 505 -13.85 4.20 14.08
CA CYS A 505 -14.39 4.98 15.17
C CYS A 505 -15.85 5.35 14.89
N LYS A 506 -16.73 5.20 15.89
CA LYS A 506 -18.16 5.54 15.83
C LYS A 506 -18.55 6.37 17.04
N SER A 507 -19.60 7.17 16.97
CA SER A 507 -20.18 7.85 18.13
C SER A 507 -20.98 6.89 19.01
N TYR A 508 -21.18 7.24 20.28
CA TYR A 508 -22.19 6.57 21.12
C TYR A 508 -23.59 6.99 20.68
N THR A 509 -24.44 6.03 20.27
CA THR A 509 -25.86 6.28 19.99
C THR A 509 -26.63 6.31 21.31
N SER A 510 -27.18 7.47 21.68
CA SER A 510 -28.01 7.65 22.87
C SER A 510 -29.39 7.03 22.65
N TYR A 511 -29.61 5.78 23.07
CA TYR A 511 -30.96 5.27 23.33
C TYR A 511 -31.27 5.45 24.81
N GLY A 512 -31.91 6.57 25.14
CA GLY A 512 -32.40 6.87 26.49
C GLY A 512 -31.34 7.53 27.37
N GLY A 513 -31.60 8.80 27.72
CA GLY A 513 -30.69 9.62 28.50
C GLY A 513 -30.25 8.97 29.81
N LEU A 514 -28.98 8.61 29.87
CA LEU A 514 -28.10 8.51 31.05
C LEU A 514 -26.68 8.32 30.51
N ALA A 515 -26.05 9.41 30.06
CA ALA A 515 -24.60 9.44 29.91
C ALA A 515 -23.99 9.54 31.32
N LEU A 516 -23.91 8.44 32.07
CA LEU A 516 -23.18 8.34 33.34
C LEU A 516 -23.17 6.89 33.84
N ASN A 517 -22.21 6.12 33.34
CA ASN A 517 -21.40 5.13 34.05
C ASN A 517 -20.77 4.20 33.01
N ARG A 518 -19.57 4.56 32.54
CA ARG A 518 -18.63 3.57 31.99
C ARG A 518 -18.40 2.56 33.11
N THR A 519 -19.07 1.41 33.08
CA THR A 519 -18.42 0.22 33.58
C THR A 519 -17.19 0.04 32.70
N GLN A 520 -16.09 -0.22 33.39
CA GLN A 520 -14.72 -0.24 32.94
C GLN A 520 -14.44 -1.42 31.99
N ASP A 521 -15.25 -1.56 30.93
CA ASP A 521 -14.87 -2.39 29.79
C ASP A 521 -13.82 -1.57 29.03
N GLU A 522 -12.59 -1.65 29.53
CA GLU A 522 -11.40 -1.14 28.87
C GLU A 522 -11.38 -1.72 27.46
N VAL A 523 -11.66 -0.88 26.46
CA VAL A 523 -11.28 -1.21 25.08
C VAL A 523 -9.76 -1.25 25.09
N ALA A 524 -9.21 -2.45 25.27
CA ALA A 524 -7.78 -2.69 25.23
C ALA A 524 -7.31 -2.51 23.79
N CYS A 525 -6.93 -1.28 23.42
CA CYS A 525 -6.26 -1.03 22.15
C CYS A 525 -4.91 -1.75 22.16
N SER A 526 -4.57 -2.40 21.04
CA SER A 526 -3.25 -3.01 20.84
C SER A 526 -2.11 -2.00 21.07
N PRO A 527 -0.90 -2.48 21.42
CA PRO A 527 0.29 -1.65 21.42
C PRO A 527 0.46 -0.94 20.07
N SER A 528 0.93 0.31 20.07
CA SER A 528 1.23 1.00 18.82
C SER A 528 2.40 0.31 18.11
N CYS A 529 2.38 0.24 16.78
CA CYS A 529 3.46 -0.38 16.02
C CYS A 529 4.84 0.18 16.41
N ALA A 530 4.93 1.50 16.65
CA ALA A 530 6.18 2.15 17.07
C ALA A 530 6.75 1.64 18.41
N SER A 531 5.95 1.02 19.28
CA SER A 531 6.42 0.41 20.53
C SER A 531 7.04 -0.98 20.33
N LEU A 532 6.82 -1.61 19.16
CA LEU A 532 7.37 -2.91 18.80
C LEU A 532 8.78 -2.74 18.23
N THR A 533 9.78 -3.15 18.99
CA THR A 533 11.20 -2.96 18.66
C THR A 533 11.86 -4.16 18.00
N ASN A 534 11.12 -5.25 17.81
CA ASN A 534 11.59 -6.49 17.17
C ASN A 534 10.75 -6.79 15.93
N CYS A 535 11.39 -7.27 14.86
CA CYS A 535 10.73 -7.70 13.63
C CYS A 535 9.66 -8.75 13.89
N GLN A 536 9.95 -9.76 14.72
CA GLN A 536 9.00 -10.85 14.96
C GLN A 536 7.69 -10.31 15.51
N ASN A 537 7.74 -9.63 16.66
CA ASN A 537 6.58 -8.99 17.28
C ASN A 537 5.90 -7.98 16.34
N CYS A 538 6.67 -7.19 15.56
CA CYS A 538 6.10 -6.24 14.60
C CYS A 538 5.28 -6.94 13.51
N THR A 539 5.75 -8.07 13.00
CA THR A 539 5.09 -8.82 11.91
C THR A 539 3.98 -9.76 12.35
N GLU A 540 3.75 -9.91 13.66
CA GLU A 540 2.62 -10.67 14.20
C GLU A 540 1.29 -9.90 14.05
N ASP A 541 1.36 -8.56 14.09
CA ASP A 541 0.23 -7.64 13.94
C ASP A 541 0.19 -6.99 12.53
N GLU A 542 -0.82 -6.15 12.25
CA GLU A 542 -0.99 -5.36 11.01
C GLU A 542 0.02 -4.18 10.88
N CYS A 543 1.29 -4.40 11.25
CA CYS A 543 2.36 -3.41 11.18
C CYS A 543 3.37 -3.72 10.07
N ILE A 544 4.16 -2.70 9.71
CA ILE A 544 5.27 -2.80 8.76
C ILE A 544 6.59 -2.73 9.54
N TRP A 545 7.43 -3.75 9.38
CA TRP A 545 8.80 -3.72 9.89
C TRP A 545 9.76 -3.19 8.82
N CYS A 546 10.50 -2.14 9.14
CA CYS A 546 11.62 -1.66 8.34
C CYS A 546 12.94 -2.19 8.90
N GLN A 547 13.63 -3.04 8.14
CA GLN A 547 14.80 -3.75 8.64
C GLN A 547 15.99 -2.82 8.88
N ASN A 548 16.28 -1.92 7.95
CA ASN A 548 17.48 -1.10 8.02
C ASN A 548 17.37 0.05 9.02
N GLU A 549 16.15 0.55 9.25
CA GLU A 549 15.89 1.55 10.28
C GLU A 549 15.60 0.92 11.65
N GLN A 550 15.43 -0.42 11.72
CA GLN A 550 15.03 -1.17 12.93
C GLN A 550 13.78 -0.59 13.59
N ARG A 551 12.80 -0.24 12.76
CA ARG A 551 11.59 0.46 13.20
C ARG A 551 10.35 -0.22 12.67
N CYS A 552 9.41 -0.45 13.58
CA CYS A 552 8.06 -0.86 13.26
C CYS A 552 7.16 0.36 13.11
N VAL A 553 6.34 0.42 12.06
CA VAL A 553 5.43 1.53 11.78
C VAL A 553 4.09 1.02 11.31
N ASP A 554 3.03 1.80 11.50
CA ASP A 554 1.70 1.46 11.00
C ASP A 554 1.70 1.38 9.47
N ARG A 555 0.85 0.51 8.92
CA ARG A 555 0.77 0.28 7.46
C ARG A 555 0.43 1.55 6.67
N ASN A 556 -0.47 2.36 7.20
CA ASN A 556 -0.86 3.64 6.60
C ASN A 556 0.13 4.79 6.89
N ALA A 557 1.16 4.56 7.70
CA ALA A 557 2.14 5.56 8.14
C ALA A 557 3.48 5.45 7.41
N TYR A 558 3.63 4.54 6.42
CA TYR A 558 4.88 4.33 5.69
C TYR A 558 5.43 5.64 5.09
N THR A 559 4.61 6.37 4.32
CA THR A 559 5.03 7.63 3.68
C THR A 559 5.35 8.74 4.68
N ALA A 560 4.65 8.78 5.82
CA ALA A 560 4.92 9.74 6.90
C ALA A 560 6.21 9.41 7.67
N SER A 561 6.55 8.12 7.76
CA SER A 561 7.72 7.63 8.49
C SER A 561 9.00 7.70 7.66
N PHE A 562 8.90 7.37 6.36
CA PHE A 562 10.04 7.23 5.44
C PHE A 562 9.85 8.04 4.14
N PRO A 563 9.66 9.37 4.23
CA PRO A 563 9.30 10.22 3.07
C PRO A 563 10.38 10.33 1.99
N TYR A 564 11.62 9.97 2.29
CA TYR A 564 12.77 10.10 1.38
C TYR A 564 13.35 8.76 0.94
N GLY A 565 12.69 7.64 1.25
CA GLY A 565 13.24 6.31 0.96
C GLY A 565 14.27 5.85 1.99
N GLN A 566 14.18 6.34 3.23
CA GLN A 566 15.03 5.86 4.32
C GLN A 566 14.85 4.36 4.55
N CYS A 567 13.61 3.86 4.45
CA CYS A 567 13.36 2.43 4.49
C CYS A 567 13.64 1.78 3.13
N ARG A 568 14.69 0.98 3.06
CA ARG A 568 15.12 0.30 1.82
C ARG A 568 14.31 -0.95 1.55
N GLU A 569 13.94 -1.63 2.64
CA GLU A 569 13.13 -2.82 2.60
C GLU A 569 12.21 -2.89 3.81
N TRP A 570 11.03 -3.43 3.57
CA TRP A 570 10.06 -3.64 4.63
C TRP A 570 9.38 -5.00 4.48
N THR A 571 8.89 -5.52 5.60
CA THR A 571 8.15 -6.76 5.62
C THR A 571 7.02 -6.75 6.62
N THR A 572 5.97 -7.48 6.29
CA THR A 572 4.84 -7.84 7.16
C THR A 572 4.84 -9.34 7.44
N PHE A 573 5.92 -10.06 7.08
CA PHE A 573 5.99 -11.51 7.18
C PHE A 573 7.14 -11.91 8.11
N THR A 574 6.81 -12.61 9.19
CA THR A 574 7.78 -13.08 10.19
C THR A 574 8.91 -13.93 9.58
N ALA A 575 8.62 -14.71 8.53
CA ALA A 575 9.61 -15.54 7.84
C ALA A 575 10.71 -14.73 7.13
N LYS A 576 10.50 -13.43 6.90
CA LYS A 576 11.50 -12.52 6.31
C LYS A 576 12.26 -11.71 7.36
N CYS A 577 11.92 -11.88 8.64
CA CYS A 577 12.65 -11.24 9.73
C CYS A 577 14.06 -11.80 9.81
N ARG A 578 15.04 -10.92 9.61
CA ARG A 578 16.45 -11.25 9.80
C ARG A 578 16.77 -11.09 11.29
N SER A 579 17.29 -12.16 11.88
CA SER A 579 17.85 -12.13 13.23
C SER A 579 19.32 -11.77 13.13
N ALA A 580 19.79 -10.87 13.99
CA ALA A 580 21.22 -10.69 14.19
C ALA A 580 21.81 -12.04 14.65
N PRO A 581 22.91 -12.53 14.07
CA PRO A 581 23.50 -13.80 14.51
C PRO A 581 23.94 -13.67 15.98
N ILE A 582 23.43 -14.56 16.83
CA ILE A 582 23.67 -14.63 18.30
C ILE A 582 25.12 -15.08 18.64
N GLN A 583 26.03 -15.14 17.66
CA GLN A 583 27.42 -15.56 17.86
C GLN A 583 28.40 -14.40 17.68
N SER A 584 28.35 -13.42 18.58
CA SER A 584 29.56 -12.72 19.02
C SER A 584 29.61 -12.80 20.54
N THR A 585 30.24 -13.85 21.04
CA THR A 585 30.68 -13.88 22.44
C THR A 585 31.50 -12.62 22.70
N ALA A 586 31.09 -11.91 23.75
CA ALA A 586 31.72 -10.72 24.27
C ALA A 586 33.25 -10.79 24.20
N LEU A 587 33.87 -9.76 23.61
CA LEU A 587 35.18 -9.18 23.95
C LEU A 587 35.51 -8.05 22.97
N ALA A 588 34.82 -6.92 23.10
CA ALA A 588 35.32 -5.60 22.71
C ALA A 588 34.43 -4.52 23.32
N VAL A 589 34.65 -4.23 24.61
CA VAL A 589 34.18 -2.98 25.22
C VAL A 589 35.05 -1.87 24.61
N GLY A 590 34.45 -1.01 23.77
CA GLY A 590 35.12 0.23 23.33
C GLY A 590 35.11 0.60 21.84
N SER A 591 34.34 -0.05 20.96
CA SER A 591 34.16 0.44 19.58
C SER A 591 32.73 0.93 19.34
N THR A 592 32.54 2.24 19.27
CA THR A 592 31.28 2.92 18.89
C THR A 592 31.05 2.92 17.36
N THR A 593 31.56 1.90 16.66
CA THR A 593 31.33 1.74 15.22
C THR A 593 29.91 1.25 14.99
N ALA A 594 29.04 2.21 14.65
CA ALA A 594 27.77 2.07 13.95
C ALA A 594 27.24 0.63 13.85
N LEU A 595 26.35 0.27 14.77
CA LEU A 595 25.47 -0.89 14.68
C LEU A 595 24.93 -0.96 13.24
N SER A 596 25.40 -1.93 12.46
CA SER A 596 25.25 -1.87 11.00
C SER A 596 23.78 -1.94 10.62
N SER A 597 23.26 -0.86 10.01
CA SER A 597 21.89 -0.76 9.49
C SER A 597 21.58 -1.77 8.37
N ALA A 598 22.58 -2.53 7.92
CA ALA A 598 22.41 -3.65 7.02
C ALA A 598 22.90 -4.90 7.73
N GLN A 599 21.99 -5.86 7.93
CA GLN A 599 22.31 -7.16 8.52
C GLN A 599 22.93 -8.08 7.45
N CYS A 600 23.95 -7.58 6.75
CA CYS A 600 24.58 -8.24 5.61
C CYS A 600 25.07 -9.65 5.96
N GLY A 601 25.53 -9.87 7.19
CA GLY A 601 25.99 -11.18 7.68
C GLY A 601 24.92 -12.29 7.67
N TYR A 602 23.64 -11.98 7.45
CA TYR A 602 22.59 -12.97 7.21
C TYR A 602 22.77 -13.71 5.87
N TYR A 603 23.38 -13.05 4.87
CA TYR A 603 23.53 -13.62 3.54
C TYR A 603 24.79 -14.48 3.42
N ASN A 604 24.58 -15.73 3.03
CA ASN A 604 25.65 -16.71 2.87
C ASN A 604 26.07 -16.93 1.40
N SER A 605 25.52 -16.19 0.44
CA SER A 605 25.96 -16.24 -0.95
C SER A 605 26.16 -14.84 -1.50
N CYS A 606 27.13 -14.69 -2.41
CA CYS A 606 27.39 -13.41 -3.04
C CYS A 606 26.13 -12.85 -3.73
N GLN A 607 25.39 -13.68 -4.48
CA GLN A 607 24.21 -13.18 -5.19
C GLN A 607 23.17 -12.58 -4.24
N MET A 608 22.86 -13.28 -3.15
CA MET A 608 21.89 -12.78 -2.15
C MET A 608 22.42 -11.55 -1.41
N CYS A 609 23.75 -11.46 -1.22
CA CYS A 609 24.39 -10.30 -0.62
C CYS A 609 24.22 -9.06 -1.50
N LEU A 610 24.49 -9.17 -2.80
CA LEU A 610 24.42 -8.04 -3.73
C LEU A 610 22.97 -7.62 -4.07
N ASP A 611 21.99 -8.48 -3.80
CA ASP A 611 20.57 -8.12 -3.90
C ASP A 611 20.16 -7.08 -2.83
N ASP A 612 20.96 -6.91 -1.76
CA ASP A 612 20.75 -5.88 -0.73
C ASP A 612 21.63 -4.65 -1.02
N PRO A 613 21.05 -3.45 -1.29
CA PRO A 613 21.76 -2.27 -1.77
C PRO A 613 22.74 -1.64 -0.75
N ALA A 614 22.83 -2.18 0.47
CA ALA A 614 23.78 -1.76 1.51
C ALA A 614 24.94 -2.76 1.72
N CYS A 615 24.92 -3.87 0.99
CA CYS A 615 25.80 -5.00 1.23
C CYS A 615 26.71 -5.25 0.04
N GLY A 616 27.91 -5.72 0.31
CA GLY A 616 28.83 -6.23 -0.69
C GLY A 616 29.52 -7.49 -0.21
N TRP A 617 29.98 -8.29 -1.16
CA TRP A 617 30.63 -9.55 -0.91
C TRP A 617 32.14 -9.37 -0.76
N CYS A 618 32.68 -9.81 0.37
CA CYS A 618 34.10 -9.90 0.62
C CYS A 618 34.58 -11.33 0.38
N ASP A 619 35.33 -11.53 -0.70
CA ASP A 619 35.96 -12.81 -1.02
C ASP A 619 37.15 -13.07 -0.08
N ASN A 620 37.34 -14.31 0.36
CA ASN A 620 38.42 -14.65 1.29
C ASN A 620 39.79 -14.86 0.59
N GLY A 621 39.85 -14.75 -0.74
CA GLY A 621 41.06 -14.93 -1.55
C GLY A 621 41.49 -16.37 -1.77
N SER A 622 40.71 -17.38 -1.36
CA SER A 622 41.10 -18.80 -1.50
C SER A 622 40.85 -19.38 -2.90
N ASN A 623 40.29 -18.60 -3.85
CA ASN A 623 39.89 -19.07 -5.18
C ASN A 623 38.97 -20.30 -5.15
N THR A 624 38.16 -20.43 -4.10
CA THR A 624 37.11 -21.45 -3.97
C THR A 624 35.71 -20.83 -3.99
N GLY A 625 35.61 -19.49 -4.09
CA GLY A 625 34.36 -18.74 -4.01
C GLY A 625 33.78 -18.61 -2.60
N LEU A 626 34.61 -18.77 -1.57
CA LEU A 626 34.20 -18.54 -0.19
C LEU A 626 34.31 -17.06 0.15
N GLY A 627 33.40 -16.58 0.98
CA GLY A 627 33.40 -15.17 1.38
C GLY A 627 32.38 -14.86 2.45
N ARG A 628 32.30 -13.57 2.78
CA ARG A 628 31.35 -13.03 3.74
C ARG A 628 30.68 -11.80 3.18
N CYS A 629 29.40 -11.63 3.49
CA CYS A 629 28.64 -10.44 3.13
C CYS A 629 28.83 -9.37 4.21
N VAL A 630 29.36 -8.21 3.84
CA VAL A 630 29.64 -7.10 4.76
C VAL A 630 29.04 -5.79 4.23
N VAL A 631 28.92 -4.80 5.10
CA VAL A 631 28.31 -3.50 4.74
C VAL A 631 29.27 -2.69 3.89
N GLY A 632 28.77 -2.08 2.83
CA GLY A 632 29.59 -1.20 2.01
C GLY A 632 28.84 -0.63 0.81
N GLY A 633 29.57 0.13 0.00
CA GLY A 633 29.07 0.69 -1.24
C GLY A 633 29.92 0.27 -2.44
N ALA A 634 29.58 0.82 -3.62
CA ALA A 634 30.28 0.53 -4.86
C ALA A 634 31.79 0.86 -4.83
N LEU A 635 32.21 1.80 -3.98
CA LEU A 635 33.60 2.22 -3.89
C LEU A 635 34.43 1.37 -2.91
N ALA A 636 33.88 1.05 -1.74
CA ALA A 636 34.60 0.41 -0.64
C ALA A 636 33.63 -0.22 0.37
N PRO A 637 34.07 -1.20 1.18
CA PRO A 637 33.39 -1.56 2.42
C PRO A 637 33.28 -0.34 3.35
N TYR A 638 32.35 -0.38 4.30
CA TYR A 638 32.20 0.71 5.28
C TYR A 638 33.36 0.76 6.27
N ASP A 639 33.91 -0.40 6.64
CA ASP A 639 35.12 -0.55 7.44
C ASP A 639 36.21 -1.23 6.58
N ASP A 640 37.27 -0.47 6.30
CA ASP A 640 38.41 -0.93 5.48
C ASP A 640 39.18 -2.09 6.13
N THR A 641 39.04 -2.29 7.44
CA THR A 641 39.67 -3.42 8.15
C THR A 641 38.94 -4.74 7.92
N GLU A 642 37.66 -4.69 7.52
CA GLU A 642 36.86 -5.89 7.28
C GLU A 642 37.11 -6.51 5.89
N CYS A 643 37.45 -5.72 4.88
CA CYS A 643 37.73 -6.26 3.55
C CYS A 643 38.75 -5.44 2.78
N ALA A 644 39.79 -6.10 2.26
CA ALA A 644 40.70 -5.44 1.34
C ALA A 644 39.98 -5.14 0.02
N LEU A 645 40.14 -3.92 -0.53
CA LEU A 645 39.51 -3.47 -1.79
C LEU A 645 39.69 -4.45 -2.96
N LYS A 646 40.82 -5.16 -3.03
CA LYS A 646 41.10 -6.19 -4.05
C LYS A 646 40.16 -7.41 -4.02
N HIS A 647 39.49 -7.65 -2.90
CA HIS A 647 38.57 -8.76 -2.68
C HIS A 647 37.13 -8.27 -2.44
N TRP A 648 36.87 -6.99 -2.69
CA TRP A 648 35.56 -6.35 -2.52
C TRP A 648 34.73 -6.41 -3.80
N PHE A 649 33.49 -6.88 -3.69
CA PHE A 649 32.56 -7.05 -4.80
C PHE A 649 31.20 -6.44 -4.44
N PHE A 650 30.72 -5.48 -5.23
CA PHE A 650 29.44 -4.77 -4.95
C PHE A 650 28.42 -4.83 -6.09
N THR A 651 28.87 -4.78 -7.35
CA THR A 651 27.96 -4.82 -8.51
C THR A 651 27.95 -6.18 -9.23
N SER A 652 28.95 -7.02 -8.96
CA SER A 652 29.09 -8.33 -9.59
C SER A 652 29.85 -9.26 -8.65
N CYS A 653 29.50 -10.54 -8.68
CA CYS A 653 30.15 -11.56 -7.85
C CYS A 653 31.55 -11.95 -8.38
N PRO A 654 32.42 -12.49 -7.50
CA PRO A 654 33.69 -13.06 -7.94
C PRO A 654 33.44 -14.13 -9.01
N ARG A 655 34.31 -14.16 -10.02
CA ARG A 655 34.22 -15.11 -11.13
C ARG A 655 34.34 -16.56 -10.67
N CYS A 656 35.14 -16.79 -9.63
CA CYS A 656 35.22 -18.10 -8.99
C CYS A 656 34.16 -18.21 -7.89
N ASN A 657 33.19 -19.11 -8.09
CA ASN A 657 32.10 -19.34 -7.14
C ASN A 657 31.84 -20.84 -6.95
N CYS A 658 32.76 -21.56 -6.30
CA CYS A 658 32.66 -23.01 -6.10
C CYS A 658 32.14 -23.40 -4.72
N ASN A 659 31.59 -22.44 -3.98
CA ASN A 659 31.03 -22.62 -2.64
C ASN A 659 31.97 -23.32 -1.65
N GLY A 660 33.29 -23.28 -1.85
CA GLY A 660 34.27 -23.98 -0.99
C GLY A 660 34.42 -25.48 -1.25
N HIS A 661 33.79 -26.03 -2.30
CA HIS A 661 33.82 -27.47 -2.60
C HIS A 661 34.63 -27.82 -3.86
N SER A 662 35.23 -26.82 -4.49
CA SER A 662 36.24 -26.95 -5.55
C SER A 662 37.04 -25.65 -5.65
N TYR A 663 38.08 -25.61 -6.48
CA TYR A 663 38.87 -24.41 -6.80
C TYR A 663 38.77 -24.06 -8.29
N CYS A 664 39.07 -22.81 -8.65
CA CYS A 664 39.09 -22.37 -10.05
C CYS A 664 40.53 -22.12 -10.54
N ASN A 665 41.03 -22.96 -11.43
CA ASN A 665 42.34 -22.74 -12.07
C ASN A 665 42.33 -21.53 -13.02
N ASP A 666 41.29 -21.40 -13.84
CA ASP A 666 41.13 -20.28 -14.79
C ASP A 666 40.30 -19.12 -14.21
N GLN A 667 40.17 -19.05 -12.87
CA GLN A 667 39.36 -18.07 -12.13
C GLN A 667 37.86 -18.01 -12.48
N GLN A 668 37.33 -18.91 -13.33
CA GLN A 668 35.94 -18.83 -13.82
C GLN A 668 35.15 -20.15 -13.69
N HIS A 669 35.80 -21.30 -13.83
CA HIS A 669 35.14 -22.61 -13.79
C HIS A 669 35.61 -23.43 -12.60
N CYS A 670 34.68 -24.09 -11.92
CA CYS A 670 34.98 -25.01 -10.85
C CYS A 670 35.50 -26.33 -11.40
N GLU A 671 36.60 -26.82 -10.86
CA GLU A 671 37.12 -28.14 -11.22
C GLU A 671 36.11 -29.23 -10.83
N GLN A 672 35.82 -30.13 -11.78
CA GLN A 672 34.88 -31.24 -11.61
C GLN A 672 35.65 -32.56 -11.54
N PRO A 673 35.21 -33.54 -10.71
CA PRO A 673 34.00 -33.53 -9.89
C PRO A 673 34.14 -32.72 -8.58
N CYS A 674 33.04 -32.11 -8.13
CA CYS A 674 33.00 -31.41 -6.85
C CYS A 674 33.27 -32.32 -5.64
N ASN A 675 33.95 -31.77 -4.63
CA ASN A 675 34.24 -32.45 -3.36
C ASN A 675 33.04 -32.41 -2.39
N ASN A 676 33.20 -33.02 -1.21
CA ASN A 676 32.25 -32.94 -0.09
C ASN A 676 30.80 -33.34 -0.43
N LEU A 677 30.63 -34.35 -1.30
CA LEU A 677 29.32 -34.90 -1.68
C LEU A 677 28.41 -33.89 -2.40
N THR A 678 29.01 -32.90 -3.08
CA THR A 678 28.28 -31.89 -3.86
C THR A 678 28.34 -32.18 -5.36
N THR A 679 27.56 -31.43 -6.13
CA THR A 679 27.43 -31.48 -7.59
C THR A 679 26.90 -30.15 -8.12
N GLY A 680 26.94 -29.96 -9.45
CA GLY A 680 26.56 -28.72 -10.12
C GLY A 680 27.76 -27.97 -10.67
N ALA A 681 27.51 -26.99 -11.55
CA ALA A 681 28.57 -26.20 -12.18
C ALA A 681 29.39 -25.38 -11.18
N HIS A 682 28.79 -25.04 -10.04
CA HIS A 682 29.35 -24.24 -8.95
C HIS A 682 29.42 -25.02 -7.63
N CYS A 683 29.30 -26.35 -7.69
CA CYS A 683 29.23 -27.23 -6.52
C CYS A 683 28.13 -26.83 -5.52
N GLU A 684 27.03 -26.29 -6.04
CA GLU A 684 25.99 -25.61 -5.26
C GLU A 684 24.82 -26.52 -4.84
N LYS A 685 24.86 -27.82 -5.20
CA LYS A 685 23.83 -28.80 -4.86
C LYS A 685 24.44 -30.03 -4.20
N CYS A 686 23.70 -30.65 -3.29
CA CYS A 686 24.07 -31.98 -2.81
C CYS A 686 23.91 -33.02 -3.93
N ARG A 687 24.80 -34.01 -3.96
CA ARG A 687 24.74 -35.15 -4.88
C ARG A 687 23.46 -35.96 -4.61
N THR A 688 22.93 -36.64 -5.63
CA THR A 688 21.76 -37.53 -5.51
C THR A 688 21.93 -38.53 -4.35
N GLY A 689 20.92 -38.64 -3.47
CA GLY A 689 20.98 -39.45 -2.25
C GLY A 689 21.54 -38.72 -1.01
N TYR A 690 21.83 -37.43 -1.15
CA TYR A 690 22.26 -36.53 -0.08
C TYR A 690 21.41 -35.25 -0.08
N TRP A 691 21.29 -34.61 1.08
CA TRP A 691 20.52 -33.38 1.28
C TRP A 691 21.25 -32.41 2.20
N GLY A 692 20.89 -31.12 2.14
CA GLY A 692 21.49 -30.04 2.91
C GLY A 692 21.74 -28.80 2.06
N ASN A 693 22.37 -27.78 2.64
CA ASN A 693 22.74 -26.56 1.95
C ASN A 693 24.27 -26.45 1.83
N PRO A 694 24.87 -26.72 0.65
CA PRO A 694 26.31 -26.68 0.45
C PRO A 694 26.86 -25.27 0.14
N ILE A 695 26.02 -24.23 0.17
CA ILE A 695 26.44 -22.87 -0.17
C ILE A 695 27.49 -22.38 0.85
N ASN A 696 28.56 -21.75 0.33
CA ASN A 696 29.63 -21.11 1.11
C ASN A 696 30.24 -21.99 2.22
N GLY A 697 30.62 -23.22 1.88
CA GLY A 697 31.27 -24.18 2.79
C GLY A 697 30.31 -25.04 3.60
N GLY A 698 29.04 -25.07 3.22
CA GLY A 698 28.01 -25.89 3.86
C GLY A 698 28.24 -27.40 3.71
N LYS A 699 27.39 -28.23 4.34
CA LYS A 699 27.58 -29.68 4.38
C LYS A 699 26.35 -30.42 3.86
N CYS A 700 26.59 -31.50 3.12
CA CYS A 700 25.58 -32.45 2.67
C CYS A 700 25.59 -33.71 3.54
N GLN A 701 24.40 -34.20 3.91
CA GLN A 701 24.18 -35.40 4.70
C GLN A 701 23.47 -36.46 3.86
N ARG A 702 23.65 -37.74 4.19
CA ARG A 702 23.00 -38.84 3.47
C ARG A 702 21.50 -38.86 3.77
N CYS A 703 20.68 -39.18 2.77
CA CYS A 703 19.26 -39.45 3.00
C CYS A 703 19.11 -40.70 3.90
N ASP A 704 18.38 -40.56 5.00
CA ASP A 704 18.05 -41.67 5.90
C ASP A 704 16.56 -41.99 5.80
N CYS A 705 16.22 -43.05 5.06
CA CYS A 705 14.83 -43.42 4.73
C CYS A 705 14.44 -44.80 5.26
N ASN A 706 15.13 -45.30 6.30
CA ASN A 706 14.85 -46.59 6.96
C ASN A 706 14.74 -47.80 6.00
N GLY A 707 15.47 -47.78 4.88
CA GLY A 707 15.40 -48.84 3.86
C GLY A 707 14.13 -48.85 2.99
N GLN A 708 13.18 -47.92 3.22
CA GLN A 708 11.92 -47.78 2.49
C GLN A 708 11.99 -46.75 1.35
N GLY A 709 13.19 -46.27 1.03
CA GLY A 709 13.49 -45.34 -0.05
C GLY A 709 14.99 -45.07 -0.14
N VAL A 710 15.46 -44.60 -1.29
CA VAL A 710 16.88 -44.25 -1.54
C VAL A 710 17.05 -42.74 -1.75
N TYR A 711 16.00 -42.06 -2.18
CA TYR A 711 16.02 -40.65 -2.55
C TYR A 711 15.25 -39.82 -1.54
N CYS A 712 15.74 -38.63 -1.27
CA CYS A 712 15.05 -37.63 -0.46
C CYS A 712 15.08 -36.26 -1.14
N HIS A 713 14.26 -35.35 -0.64
CA HIS A 713 14.23 -33.98 -1.11
C HIS A 713 15.57 -33.29 -0.79
N PRO A 714 16.23 -32.65 -1.78
CA PRO A 714 17.61 -32.17 -1.64
C PRO A 714 17.79 -31.08 -0.57
N ASP A 715 16.76 -30.28 -0.29
CA ASP A 715 16.85 -29.19 0.68
C ASP A 715 16.37 -29.58 2.10
N THR A 716 15.40 -30.49 2.20
CA THR A 716 14.68 -30.78 3.45
C THR A 716 14.97 -32.16 4.02
N GLY A 717 15.58 -33.06 3.25
CA GLY A 717 15.86 -34.43 3.68
C GLY A 717 14.66 -35.37 3.71
N LYS A 718 13.46 -34.88 3.35
CA LYS A 718 12.23 -35.68 3.34
C LYS A 718 12.30 -36.80 2.30
N CYS A 719 12.14 -38.04 2.73
CA CYS A 719 12.27 -39.23 1.90
C CYS A 719 11.11 -39.41 0.91
N PHE A 720 11.44 -39.92 -0.28
CA PHE A 720 10.48 -40.39 -1.26
C PHE A 720 10.30 -41.91 -1.08
N CYS A 721 9.25 -42.30 -0.35
CA CYS A 721 8.98 -43.71 -0.03
C CYS A 721 8.60 -44.50 -1.30
N THR A 722 9.13 -45.71 -1.44
CA THR A 722 8.94 -46.56 -2.63
C THR A 722 7.68 -47.42 -2.57
N THR A 723 7.08 -47.59 -1.39
CA THR A 723 5.89 -48.42 -1.19
C THR A 723 4.67 -47.56 -0.87
N LYS A 724 3.58 -47.73 -1.62
CA LYS A 724 2.34 -47.00 -1.38
C LYS A 724 1.77 -47.36 -0.01
N GLY A 725 1.40 -46.34 0.76
CA GLY A 725 0.89 -46.49 2.13
C GLY A 725 1.94 -46.38 3.23
N ILE A 726 3.22 -46.20 2.88
CA ILE A 726 4.28 -45.78 3.81
C ILE A 726 4.45 -44.26 3.71
N VAL A 727 4.43 -43.57 4.85
CA VAL A 727 4.51 -42.11 5.00
C VAL A 727 5.41 -41.75 6.19
N GLY A 728 5.68 -40.46 6.37
CA GLY A 728 6.65 -39.95 7.34
C GLY A 728 7.80 -39.24 6.64
N ASP A 729 8.59 -38.48 7.40
CA ASP A 729 9.73 -37.77 6.80
C ASP A 729 10.89 -38.71 6.47
N HIS A 730 10.94 -39.87 7.15
CA HIS A 730 11.91 -40.95 6.96
C HIS A 730 11.24 -42.28 6.58
N CYS A 731 10.00 -42.25 6.08
CA CYS A 731 9.22 -43.44 5.70
C CYS A 731 9.00 -44.43 6.86
N GLU A 732 8.75 -43.90 8.06
CA GLU A 732 8.70 -44.67 9.30
C GLU A 732 7.28 -45.00 9.80
N LYS A 733 6.23 -44.56 9.11
CA LYS A 733 4.82 -44.75 9.52
C LYS A 733 3.94 -45.27 8.39
N CYS A 734 2.84 -45.93 8.74
CA CYS A 734 1.79 -46.27 7.78
C CYS A 734 0.78 -45.13 7.62
N ASP A 735 0.22 -45.01 6.43
CA ASP A 735 -0.84 -44.05 6.10
C ASP A 735 -2.19 -44.53 6.63
N SER A 736 -2.40 -44.32 7.92
CA SER A 736 -3.64 -44.71 8.61
C SER A 736 -4.87 -43.95 8.09
N GLN A 737 -4.70 -42.75 7.51
CA GLN A 737 -5.80 -41.97 6.95
C GLN A 737 -6.38 -42.64 5.69
N ASN A 738 -5.52 -43.33 4.92
CA ASN A 738 -5.91 -44.08 3.72
C ASN A 738 -6.00 -45.59 3.96
N HIS A 739 -6.33 -46.02 5.20
CA HIS A 739 -6.57 -47.42 5.57
C HIS A 739 -5.36 -48.38 5.36
N TYR A 740 -4.14 -47.87 5.47
CA TYR A 740 -2.94 -48.71 5.52
C TYR A 740 -2.55 -49.01 6.96
N HIS A 741 -2.39 -50.30 7.27
CA HIS A 741 -2.04 -50.79 8.60
C HIS A 741 -0.81 -51.70 8.56
N GLY A 742 0.00 -51.66 9.62
CA GLY A 742 1.24 -52.44 9.72
C GLY A 742 2.34 -51.68 10.45
N ASP A 743 3.57 -52.16 10.33
CA ASP A 743 4.78 -51.51 10.83
C ASP A 743 5.86 -51.57 9.72
N PRO A 744 6.22 -50.44 9.10
CA PRO A 744 7.19 -50.41 8.00
C PRO A 744 8.64 -50.65 8.47
N LEU A 745 8.93 -50.59 9.79
CA LEU A 745 10.26 -50.88 10.33
C LEU A 745 10.46 -52.39 10.58
N LYS A 746 9.37 -53.14 10.80
CA LYS A 746 9.38 -54.59 11.02
C LYS A 746 8.86 -55.40 9.83
N GLY A 747 8.40 -54.74 8.78
CA GLY A 747 7.78 -55.34 7.61
C GLY A 747 7.30 -54.28 6.62
N SER A 748 6.01 -54.25 6.33
CA SER A 748 5.39 -53.25 5.45
C SER A 748 4.02 -52.82 5.99
N CYS A 749 3.49 -51.76 5.40
CA CYS A 749 2.08 -51.38 5.50
C CYS A 749 1.24 -52.12 4.46
N TYR A 750 0.00 -52.44 4.80
CA TYR A 750 -0.94 -53.17 3.95
C TYR A 750 -2.28 -52.47 3.91
N TYR A 751 -2.88 -52.40 2.72
CA TYR A 751 -4.26 -51.98 2.57
C TYR A 751 -5.19 -53.17 2.81
N GLU A 752 -6.17 -53.00 3.70
CA GLU A 752 -7.12 -54.05 4.03
C GLU A 752 -8.28 -54.09 3.02
N LEU A 753 -8.34 -55.16 2.24
CA LEU A 753 -9.42 -55.37 1.27
C LEU A 753 -10.63 -55.98 1.98
N THR A 754 -11.79 -55.36 1.84
CA THR A 754 -13.04 -55.97 2.28
C THR A 754 -13.47 -57.05 1.29
N ILE A 755 -13.99 -58.16 1.81
CA ILE A 755 -14.48 -59.26 0.97
C ILE A 755 -15.76 -58.86 0.23
N ASP A 756 -15.99 -59.44 -0.94
CA ASP A 756 -17.12 -59.19 -1.84
C ASP A 756 -17.10 -57.79 -2.50
N TYR A 757 -16.07 -56.99 -2.27
CA TYR A 757 -15.83 -55.71 -2.93
C TYR A 757 -14.66 -55.79 -3.92
N GLN A 758 -14.78 -55.04 -5.01
CA GLN A 758 -13.71 -54.83 -5.97
C GLN A 758 -13.14 -53.44 -5.79
N PHE A 759 -11.83 -53.36 -5.62
CA PHE A 759 -11.11 -52.11 -5.43
C PHE A 759 -10.31 -51.76 -6.68
N THR A 760 -10.28 -50.47 -7.02
CA THR A 760 -9.46 -49.94 -8.11
C THR A 760 -8.53 -48.86 -7.56
N PHE A 761 -7.23 -49.12 -7.59
CA PHE A 761 -6.18 -48.19 -7.20
C PHE A 761 -5.60 -47.54 -8.45
N ASN A 762 -5.60 -46.21 -8.49
CA ASN A 762 -5.07 -45.45 -9.63
C ASN A 762 -3.87 -44.60 -9.15
N LEU A 763 -2.66 -45.00 -9.56
CA LEU A 763 -1.41 -44.32 -9.27
C LEU A 763 -0.98 -43.55 -10.53
N SER A 764 -1.68 -42.49 -10.88
CA SER A 764 -1.38 -41.65 -12.06
C SER A 764 -0.97 -40.22 -11.71
N LYS A 765 -1.00 -39.84 -10.43
CA LYS A 765 -0.66 -38.48 -10.02
C LYS A 765 0.85 -38.26 -10.06
N LYS A 766 1.26 -37.00 -10.22
CA LYS A 766 2.68 -36.60 -10.21
C LYS A 766 3.38 -36.93 -8.89
N GLU A 767 2.65 -37.00 -7.78
CA GLU A 767 3.19 -37.41 -6.47
C GLU A 767 3.47 -38.92 -6.38
N ASP A 768 2.75 -39.74 -7.14
CA ASP A 768 2.85 -41.21 -7.06
C ASP A 768 4.09 -41.78 -7.78
N ARG A 769 4.81 -40.96 -8.56
CA ARG A 769 5.93 -41.35 -9.44
C ARG A 769 7.10 -42.09 -8.78
N HIS A 770 7.19 -42.07 -7.45
CA HIS A 770 8.24 -42.73 -6.68
C HIS A 770 7.84 -44.12 -6.18
N PHE A 771 6.55 -44.50 -6.29
CA PHE A 771 6.08 -45.81 -5.87
C PHE A 771 6.44 -46.88 -6.90
N THR A 772 6.96 -48.00 -6.39
CA THR A 772 7.31 -49.21 -7.16
C THR A 772 6.68 -50.46 -6.57
N GLN A 773 6.02 -50.34 -5.42
CA GLN A 773 5.35 -51.43 -4.72
C GLN A 773 4.04 -50.95 -4.04
N ILE A 774 3.06 -51.84 -3.95
CA ILE A 774 1.83 -51.69 -3.16
C ILE A 774 1.40 -53.04 -2.60
N ASN A 775 0.98 -53.07 -1.34
CA ASN A 775 0.71 -54.29 -0.61
C ASN A 775 -0.73 -54.31 -0.08
N PHE A 776 -1.38 -55.46 -0.21
CA PHE A 776 -2.77 -55.68 0.20
C PHE A 776 -2.86 -56.85 1.18
N ARG A 777 -3.91 -56.86 2.00
CA ARG A 777 -4.27 -58.01 2.83
C ARG A 777 -5.77 -58.28 2.79
N ASN A 778 -6.16 -59.56 2.88
CA ASN A 778 -7.55 -59.96 3.02
C ASN A 778 -7.65 -61.21 3.90
N SER A 779 -8.67 -61.25 4.76
CA SER A 779 -9.02 -62.41 5.58
C SER A 779 -10.45 -62.86 5.23
N PRO A 780 -10.64 -63.95 4.48
CA PRO A 780 -11.98 -64.42 4.13
C PRO A 780 -12.78 -64.89 5.36
N GLY A 781 -14.00 -64.35 5.51
CA GLY A 781 -14.80 -64.51 6.72
C GLY A 781 -15.83 -65.65 6.71
N LYS A 782 -16.23 -66.16 5.53
CA LYS A 782 -17.26 -67.21 5.43
C LYS A 782 -16.59 -68.60 5.42
N PRO A 783 -16.77 -69.45 6.44
CA PRO A 783 -16.07 -70.74 6.54
C PRO A 783 -16.52 -71.75 5.47
N GLU A 784 -17.76 -71.62 4.98
CA GLU A 784 -18.38 -72.63 4.11
C GLU A 784 -18.26 -72.37 2.60
N ILE A 785 -17.61 -71.28 2.19
CA ILE A 785 -17.55 -70.82 0.80
C ILE A 785 -16.08 -70.62 0.38
N ASP A 786 -15.70 -71.14 -0.79
CA ASP A 786 -14.36 -70.91 -1.36
C ASP A 786 -14.11 -69.41 -1.61
N ALA A 787 -12.86 -68.97 -1.46
CA ALA A 787 -12.49 -67.58 -1.72
C ALA A 787 -11.92 -67.43 -3.14
N ASP A 788 -12.62 -66.69 -3.99
CA ASP A 788 -12.15 -66.34 -5.34
C ASP A 788 -11.33 -65.05 -5.29
N PHE A 789 -10.09 -65.11 -5.80
CA PHE A 789 -9.18 -63.98 -5.93
C PHE A 789 -9.04 -63.56 -7.39
N THR A 790 -9.11 -62.25 -7.63
CA THR A 790 -8.87 -61.68 -8.97
C THR A 790 -8.03 -60.41 -8.87
N ILE A 791 -7.11 -60.22 -9.81
CA ILE A 791 -6.31 -59.00 -9.93
C ILE A 791 -5.97 -58.69 -11.40
N THR A 792 -6.00 -57.42 -11.76
CA THR A 792 -5.70 -56.89 -13.08
C THR A 792 -4.87 -55.62 -12.94
N CYS A 793 -3.69 -55.61 -13.55
CA CYS A 793 -2.79 -54.47 -13.65
C CYS A 793 -2.76 -53.91 -15.07
N SER A 794 -2.72 -52.58 -15.20
CA SER A 794 -2.73 -51.90 -16.51
C SER A 794 -1.40 -51.91 -17.26
N VAL A 795 -0.29 -52.09 -16.53
CA VAL A 795 1.08 -52.16 -17.06
C VAL A 795 1.75 -53.43 -16.55
N PRO A 796 2.83 -53.91 -17.18
CA PRO A 796 3.60 -55.04 -16.67
C PRO A 796 4.03 -54.79 -15.23
N ALA A 797 3.60 -55.68 -14.34
CA ALA A 797 3.92 -55.68 -12.91
C ALA A 797 3.94 -57.14 -12.44
N LYS A 798 4.72 -57.42 -11.40
CA LYS A 798 4.78 -58.74 -10.78
C LYS A 798 3.97 -58.75 -9.49
N MET A 799 3.48 -59.92 -9.12
CA MET A 799 2.82 -60.12 -7.85
C MET A 799 3.27 -61.40 -7.14
N ASP A 800 3.33 -61.30 -5.82
CA ASP A 800 3.55 -62.41 -4.90
C ASP A 800 2.35 -62.52 -3.96
N ILE A 801 1.94 -63.74 -3.62
CA ILE A 801 0.90 -63.99 -2.61
C ILE A 801 1.51 -64.85 -1.51
N SER A 802 1.40 -64.41 -0.27
CA SER A 802 1.65 -65.23 0.92
C SER A 802 0.37 -65.47 1.70
N VAL A 803 0.37 -66.56 2.46
CA VAL A 803 -0.73 -66.93 3.35
C VAL A 803 -0.18 -67.12 4.76
N LYS A 804 -0.91 -66.60 5.73
CA LYS A 804 -0.66 -66.80 7.15
C LYS A 804 -1.84 -67.54 7.75
N ARG A 805 -1.62 -68.77 8.22
CA ARG A 805 -2.63 -69.53 8.98
C ARG A 805 -2.37 -69.36 10.47
N ALA A 806 -3.41 -69.36 11.28
CA ALA A 806 -3.32 -69.26 12.73
C ALA A 806 -2.32 -70.29 13.29
N GLY A 807 -1.33 -69.82 14.07
CA GLY A 807 -0.28 -70.67 14.67
C GLY A 807 0.84 -71.14 13.73
N SER A 808 0.86 -70.70 12.46
CA SER A 808 1.89 -71.06 11.48
C SER A 808 2.68 -69.83 10.98
N PRO A 809 3.94 -69.99 10.53
CA PRO A 809 4.68 -68.91 9.90
C PRO A 809 4.10 -68.55 8.53
N ASP A 810 4.32 -67.30 8.11
CA ASP A 810 3.90 -66.80 6.80
C ASP A 810 4.54 -67.63 5.67
N MET A 811 3.72 -68.18 4.78
CA MET A 811 4.16 -69.06 3.68
C MET A 811 3.86 -68.41 2.33
N LEU A 812 4.88 -68.26 1.47
CA LEU A 812 4.70 -67.80 0.09
C LEU A 812 4.08 -68.93 -0.76
N ILE A 813 2.99 -68.62 -1.45
CA ILE A 813 2.25 -69.59 -2.28
C ILE A 813 2.34 -69.28 -3.77
N LEU A 814 2.49 -68.01 -4.14
CA LEU A 814 2.69 -67.56 -5.52
C LEU A 814 3.81 -66.53 -5.54
N VAL A 815 4.76 -66.65 -6.47
CA VAL A 815 5.92 -65.76 -6.58
C VAL A 815 6.17 -65.39 -8.03
N GLY A 816 6.38 -64.10 -8.31
CA GLY A 816 6.79 -63.57 -9.60
C GLY A 816 5.73 -63.68 -10.69
N VAL A 817 4.45 -63.74 -10.32
CA VAL A 817 3.35 -63.93 -11.28
C VAL A 817 3.04 -62.59 -11.97
N ASN A 818 2.83 -62.59 -13.29
CA ASN A 818 2.47 -61.38 -14.02
C ASN A 818 1.04 -60.92 -13.66
N CYS A 819 0.89 -59.65 -13.29
CA CYS A 819 -0.37 -59.07 -12.79
C CYS A 819 -1.39 -58.70 -13.90
N SER A 820 -1.16 -59.02 -15.18
CA SER A 820 -1.98 -58.51 -16.30
C SER A 820 -3.49 -58.78 -16.16
N THR A 821 -3.90 -60.04 -15.93
CA THR A 821 -5.23 -60.43 -15.45
C THR A 821 -5.09 -61.84 -14.90
N PHE A 822 -5.13 -61.95 -13.58
CA PHE A 822 -4.95 -63.21 -12.88
C PHE A 822 -6.17 -63.52 -12.02
N ARG A 823 -6.59 -64.78 -12.03
CA ARG A 823 -7.68 -65.29 -11.21
C ARG A 823 -7.27 -66.61 -10.59
N HIS A 824 -7.55 -66.77 -9.31
CA HIS A 824 -7.23 -67.99 -8.56
C HIS A 824 -8.31 -68.24 -7.51
N ARG A 825 -8.71 -69.51 -7.35
CA ARG A 825 -9.68 -69.91 -6.35
C ARG A 825 -8.97 -70.63 -5.21
N PHE A 826 -9.17 -70.14 -3.98
CA PHE A 826 -8.67 -70.77 -2.77
C PHE A 826 -9.78 -71.63 -2.14
N PRO A 827 -9.68 -72.97 -2.23
CA PRO A 827 -10.73 -73.86 -1.75
C PRO A 827 -10.74 -73.90 -0.22
N LYS A 828 -11.93 -73.95 0.38
CA LYS A 828 -12.09 -74.02 1.85
C LYS A 828 -11.51 -75.28 2.47
N THR A 829 -11.28 -76.33 1.68
CA THR A 829 -10.66 -77.59 2.12
C THR A 829 -9.20 -77.41 2.51
N ASP A 830 -8.52 -76.47 1.84
CA ASP A 830 -7.07 -76.29 1.96
C ASP A 830 -6.73 -75.07 2.83
N TYR A 831 -7.71 -74.20 3.05
CA TYR A 831 -7.59 -72.95 3.78
C TYR A 831 -8.79 -72.81 4.72
N GLN A 832 -8.54 -72.83 6.03
CA GLN A 832 -9.58 -72.66 7.05
C GLN A 832 -9.97 -71.17 7.13
N PHE A 833 -11.11 -70.81 6.55
CA PHE A 833 -11.65 -69.45 6.56
C PHE A 833 -12.54 -69.21 7.79
N GLY A 834 -12.73 -67.93 8.15
CA GLY A 834 -13.46 -67.51 9.35
C GLY A 834 -12.56 -66.99 10.47
N HIS A 835 -13.15 -66.77 11.64
CA HIS A 835 -12.49 -66.21 12.81
C HIS A 835 -12.38 -67.26 13.92
N SER A 836 -11.28 -67.22 14.68
CA SER A 836 -11.13 -68.03 15.87
C SER A 836 -12.20 -67.65 16.90
N PRO A 837 -12.92 -68.62 17.48
CA PRO A 837 -13.96 -68.35 18.48
C PRO A 837 -13.39 -67.76 19.79
N ASP A 838 -12.10 -67.91 20.05
CA ASP A 838 -11.47 -67.51 21.33
C ASP A 838 -10.93 -66.07 21.34
N ASP A 839 -10.38 -65.58 20.22
CA ASP A 839 -9.68 -64.27 20.14
C ASP A 839 -10.14 -63.42 18.93
N ASN A 840 -11.17 -63.88 18.20
CA ASN A 840 -11.70 -63.25 16.98
C ASN A 840 -10.65 -63.00 15.86
N SER A 841 -9.44 -63.54 16.01
CA SER A 841 -8.36 -63.48 15.02
C SER A 841 -8.73 -64.29 13.78
N SER A 842 -8.48 -63.76 12.58
CA SER A 842 -8.74 -64.49 11.34
C SER A 842 -7.88 -65.75 11.25
N LEU A 843 -8.50 -66.88 10.91
CA LEU A 843 -7.84 -68.18 10.83
C LEU A 843 -6.86 -68.29 9.64
N THR A 844 -7.18 -67.60 8.54
CA THR A 844 -6.33 -67.49 7.35
C THR A 844 -6.35 -66.06 6.82
N THR A 845 -5.16 -65.48 6.61
CA THR A 845 -4.97 -64.16 5.98
C THR A 845 -4.06 -64.29 4.77
N PHE A 846 -4.48 -63.71 3.65
CA PHE A 846 -3.67 -63.59 2.44
C PHE A 846 -3.03 -62.20 2.38
N TYR A 847 -1.74 -62.16 2.05
CA TYR A 847 -1.01 -60.93 1.75
C TYR A 847 -0.62 -60.94 0.28
N VAL A 848 -0.92 -59.87 -0.43
CA VAL A 848 -0.64 -59.73 -1.86
C VAL A 848 0.33 -58.56 -2.03
N PHE A 849 1.49 -58.83 -2.61
CA PHE A 849 2.53 -57.85 -2.88
C PHE A 849 2.57 -57.61 -4.38
N VAL A 850 2.30 -56.39 -4.83
CA VAL A 850 2.43 -56.01 -6.25
C VAL A 850 3.65 -55.10 -6.36
N HIS A 851 4.63 -55.50 -7.18
CA HIS A 851 5.92 -54.83 -7.29
C HIS A 851 6.45 -54.82 -8.73
N ASP A 852 7.62 -54.20 -8.93
CA ASP A 852 8.30 -54.11 -10.23
C ASP A 852 7.46 -53.36 -11.29
N PHE A 853 6.84 -52.24 -10.88
CA PHE A 853 6.08 -51.36 -11.77
C PHE A 853 6.58 -49.92 -11.69
N GLN A 854 6.28 -49.14 -12.74
CA GLN A 854 6.48 -47.70 -12.77
C GLN A 854 5.15 -47.00 -13.10
N PRO A 855 4.69 -46.04 -12.28
CA PRO A 855 3.50 -45.22 -12.56
C PRO A 855 3.61 -44.49 -13.91
N PRO A 856 2.51 -44.30 -14.66
CA PRO A 856 1.13 -44.49 -14.24
C PRO A 856 0.64 -45.95 -14.35
N ILE A 857 0.02 -46.44 -13.28
CA ILE A 857 -0.60 -47.78 -13.22
C ILE A 857 -1.97 -47.68 -12.56
N TRP A 858 -2.93 -48.46 -13.05
CA TRP A 858 -4.12 -48.79 -12.28
C TRP A 858 -4.15 -50.30 -11.98
N ILE A 859 -4.60 -50.64 -10.78
CA ILE A 859 -4.67 -52.00 -10.25
C ILE A 859 -6.10 -52.24 -9.78
N GLN A 860 -6.74 -53.25 -10.33
CA GLN A 860 -8.07 -53.71 -9.92
C GLN A 860 -7.92 -55.03 -9.19
N ILE A 861 -8.37 -55.14 -7.94
CA ILE A 861 -8.17 -56.31 -7.09
C ILE A 861 -9.45 -56.64 -6.31
N ALA A 862 -9.78 -57.92 -6.15
CA ALA A 862 -10.95 -58.38 -5.40
C ALA A 862 -10.76 -59.78 -4.80
N PHE A 863 -11.35 -59.96 -3.62
CA PHE A 863 -11.63 -61.26 -3.00
C PHE A 863 -13.15 -61.42 -2.86
N SER A 864 -13.71 -62.56 -3.25
CA SER A 864 -15.15 -62.80 -3.18
C SER A 864 -15.53 -64.19 -2.67
N GLN A 865 -16.63 -64.28 -1.92
CA GLN A 865 -17.28 -65.49 -1.41
C GLN A 865 -18.80 -65.43 -1.70
N TYR A 866 -19.19 -65.75 -2.93
CA TYR A 866 -20.60 -65.81 -3.35
C TYR A 866 -21.13 -67.26 -3.40
N PRO A 867 -22.31 -67.55 -2.85
CA PRO A 867 -23.04 -68.78 -3.17
C PRO A 867 -23.63 -68.69 -4.61
N LYS A 868 -23.73 -69.82 -5.32
CA LYS A 868 -24.22 -69.86 -6.71
C LYS A 868 -25.65 -69.27 -6.82
N LEU A 869 -25.81 -68.23 -7.64
CA LEU A 869 -27.08 -67.53 -7.88
C LEU A 869 -28.05 -68.35 -8.75
N ASN A 870 -29.35 -68.32 -8.40
CA ASN A 870 -30.44 -68.93 -9.17
C ASN A 870 -30.88 -67.98 -10.31
N LEU A 871 -30.37 -68.24 -11.52
CA LEU A 871 -30.52 -67.39 -12.72
C LEU A 871 -31.97 -66.99 -13.03
N GLN A 872 -32.95 -67.83 -12.68
CA GLN A 872 -34.35 -67.60 -13.05
C GLN A 872 -34.98 -66.42 -12.31
N GLN A 873 -34.60 -66.21 -11.05
CA GLN A 873 -35.15 -65.11 -10.25
C GLN A 873 -34.56 -63.76 -10.67
N PHE A 874 -33.29 -63.73 -11.10
CA PHE A 874 -32.62 -62.53 -11.60
C PHE A 874 -33.30 -61.93 -12.84
N PHE A 875 -33.64 -62.76 -13.84
CA PHE A 875 -34.25 -62.28 -15.09
C PHE A 875 -35.66 -61.70 -14.91
N ILE A 876 -36.44 -62.22 -13.95
CA ILE A 876 -37.81 -61.75 -13.69
C ILE A 876 -37.81 -60.37 -13.02
N THR A 877 -36.97 -60.17 -12.00
CA THR A 877 -36.82 -58.86 -11.33
C THR A 877 -36.12 -57.82 -12.21
N PHE A 878 -35.16 -58.22 -13.03
CA PHE A 878 -34.46 -57.29 -13.92
C PHE A 878 -35.39 -56.72 -15.00
N SER A 879 -36.20 -57.59 -15.62
CA SER A 879 -37.10 -57.18 -16.71
C SER A 879 -38.23 -56.25 -16.23
N SER A 880 -38.76 -56.48 -15.03
CA SER A 880 -39.82 -55.64 -14.47
C SER A 880 -39.30 -54.25 -14.04
N CYS A 881 -38.10 -54.19 -13.47
CA CYS A 881 -37.48 -52.93 -13.05
C CYS A 881 -37.01 -52.09 -14.26
N PHE A 882 -36.49 -52.75 -15.31
CA PHE A 882 -36.02 -52.09 -16.53
C PHE A 882 -37.13 -51.35 -17.28
N LEU A 883 -38.31 -51.98 -17.42
CA LEU A 883 -39.46 -51.35 -18.08
C LEU A 883 -39.99 -50.14 -17.29
N LEU A 884 -39.94 -50.20 -15.96
CA LEU A 884 -40.38 -49.11 -15.08
C LEU A 884 -39.40 -47.91 -15.12
N LEU A 885 -38.10 -48.20 -15.18
CA LEU A 885 -37.05 -47.18 -15.34
C LEU A 885 -37.11 -46.49 -16.72
N LEU A 886 -37.42 -47.21 -17.79
CA LEU A 886 -37.60 -46.61 -19.12
C LEU A 886 -38.78 -45.62 -19.16
N LEU A 887 -39.87 -45.94 -18.47
CA LEU A 887 -41.03 -45.06 -18.38
C LEU A 887 -40.71 -43.80 -17.57
N MET A 888 -40.00 -43.95 -16.45
CA MET A 888 -39.51 -42.81 -15.65
C MET A 888 -38.50 -41.94 -16.41
N ALA A 889 -37.60 -42.55 -17.17
CA ALA A 889 -36.64 -41.83 -18.01
C ALA A 889 -37.33 -41.02 -19.11
N ALA A 890 -38.41 -41.54 -19.72
CA ALA A 890 -39.19 -40.81 -20.72
C ALA A 890 -39.90 -39.58 -20.11
N VAL A 891 -40.46 -39.72 -18.90
CA VAL A 891 -41.08 -38.61 -18.15
C VAL A 891 -40.04 -37.56 -17.75
N LEU A 892 -38.91 -37.98 -17.18
CA LEU A 892 -37.80 -37.09 -16.80
C LEU A 892 -37.18 -36.40 -18.01
N TRP A 893 -37.11 -37.07 -19.16
CA TRP A 893 -36.65 -36.46 -20.41
C TRP A 893 -37.60 -35.36 -20.88
N LYS A 894 -38.92 -35.57 -20.79
CA LYS A 894 -39.92 -34.53 -21.10
C LYS A 894 -39.87 -33.35 -20.13
N ILE A 895 -39.66 -33.61 -18.84
CA ILE A 895 -39.46 -32.56 -17.82
C ILE A 895 -38.18 -31.77 -18.10
N LYS A 896 -37.07 -32.45 -18.39
CA LYS A 896 -35.80 -31.83 -18.79
C LYS A 896 -35.97 -30.97 -20.05
N GLN A 897 -36.71 -31.46 -21.05
CA GLN A 897 -36.98 -30.73 -22.29
C GLN A 897 -37.76 -29.43 -22.02
N LYS A 898 -38.73 -29.44 -21.10
CA LYS A 898 -39.46 -28.25 -20.65
C LYS A 898 -38.60 -27.29 -19.81
N TYR A 899 -37.78 -27.83 -18.90
CA TYR A 899 -36.90 -27.05 -18.03
C TYR A 899 -35.77 -26.37 -18.82
N ASP A 900 -35.15 -27.06 -19.77
CA ASP A 900 -34.12 -26.48 -20.65
C ASP A 900 -34.70 -25.35 -21.52
N MET A 901 -35.97 -25.47 -21.94
CA MET A 901 -36.67 -24.41 -22.70
C MET A 901 -36.99 -23.18 -21.82
N PHE A 902 -37.41 -23.38 -20.57
CA PHE A 902 -37.65 -22.32 -19.59
C PHE A 902 -36.36 -21.57 -19.22
N ARG A 903 -35.28 -22.32 -18.95
CA ARG A 903 -33.96 -21.77 -18.60
C ARG A 903 -33.33 -20.95 -19.73
N ARG A 904 -33.55 -21.35 -21.00
CA ARG A 904 -33.14 -20.55 -22.17
C ARG A 904 -33.90 -19.22 -22.24
N ARG A 905 -35.21 -19.20 -21.95
CA ARG A 905 -36.00 -17.95 -21.90
C ARG A 905 -35.55 -17.02 -20.77
N GLN A 906 -35.23 -17.56 -19.59
CA GLN A 906 -34.71 -16.76 -18.47
C GLN A 906 -33.36 -16.12 -18.79
N ARG A 907 -32.43 -16.85 -19.42
CA ARG A 907 -31.14 -16.28 -19.84
C ARG A 907 -31.29 -15.16 -20.86
N LEU A 908 -32.23 -15.31 -21.80
CA LEU A 908 -32.57 -14.26 -22.77
C LEU A 908 -33.09 -12.98 -22.09
N PHE A 909 -33.91 -13.11 -21.03
CA PHE A 909 -34.37 -11.96 -20.24
C PHE A 909 -33.23 -11.26 -19.47
N VAL A 910 -32.35 -12.03 -18.81
CA VAL A 910 -31.19 -11.47 -18.10
C VAL A 910 -30.19 -10.84 -19.07
N GLU A 911 -29.99 -11.40 -20.25
CA GLU A 911 -29.16 -10.79 -21.31
C GLU A 911 -29.80 -9.50 -21.82
N MET A 912 -31.12 -9.45 -22.04
CA MET A 912 -31.81 -8.21 -22.41
C MET A 912 -31.69 -7.12 -21.34
N GLU A 913 -31.76 -7.50 -20.06
CA GLU A 913 -31.63 -6.59 -18.91
C GLU A 913 -30.18 -6.11 -18.71
N GLN A 914 -29.19 -6.98 -18.99
CA GLN A 914 -27.78 -6.60 -19.07
C GLN A 914 -27.46 -5.70 -20.27
N MET A 915 -28.14 -5.89 -21.42
CA MET A 915 -28.01 -4.98 -22.56
C MET A 915 -28.65 -3.62 -22.27
N ALA A 916 -29.72 -3.57 -21.47
CA ALA A 916 -30.39 -2.33 -21.07
C ALA A 916 -29.68 -1.55 -19.94
N SER A 917 -28.80 -2.19 -19.16
CA SER A 917 -28.09 -1.58 -18.01
C SER A 917 -26.66 -1.11 -18.32
N ARG A 918 -26.18 -1.27 -19.55
CA ARG A 918 -24.90 -0.66 -19.98
C ARG A 918 -25.14 0.84 -20.20
N PRO A 919 -24.32 1.73 -19.60
CA PRO A 919 -24.41 3.16 -19.90
C PRO A 919 -24.11 3.36 -21.39
N PHE A 920 -25.04 3.98 -22.10
CA PHE A 920 -24.86 4.32 -23.51
C PHE A 920 -23.66 5.27 -23.64
N SER A 921 -22.54 4.73 -24.11
CA SER A 921 -21.37 5.50 -24.53
C SER A 921 -21.78 6.42 -25.69
N GLN A 922 -21.60 7.74 -25.54
CA GLN A 922 -21.68 8.66 -26.68
C GLN A 922 -20.58 8.30 -27.69
N VAL A 923 -20.96 8.16 -28.97
CA VAL A 923 -20.01 7.95 -30.08
C VAL A 923 -19.82 9.29 -30.78
N LEU A 924 -18.60 9.83 -30.73
CA LEU A 924 -18.18 11.01 -31.50
C LEU A 924 -17.99 10.60 -32.97
N VAL A 925 -18.79 11.17 -33.86
CA VAL A 925 -18.74 10.91 -35.30
C VAL A 925 -18.17 12.16 -35.99
N ASP A 926 -16.98 12.04 -36.58
CA ASP A 926 -16.37 13.11 -37.38
C ASP A 926 -16.92 13.04 -38.82
N ILE A 927 -17.74 14.02 -39.19
CA ILE A 927 -18.31 14.15 -40.54
C ILE A 927 -17.57 15.30 -41.22
N GLU A 928 -16.64 14.98 -42.13
CA GLU A 928 -15.96 16.00 -42.94
C GLU A 928 -17.03 16.78 -43.75
N ASN A 929 -17.35 18.00 -43.30
CA ASN A 929 -18.22 18.91 -44.06
C ASN A 929 -17.37 19.56 -45.15
N ARG A 930 -17.56 19.12 -46.39
CA ARG A 930 -16.79 19.60 -47.54
C ARG A 930 -17.48 20.84 -48.11
N GLU A 931 -17.35 21.97 -47.42
CA GLU A 931 -17.69 23.27 -48.02
C GLU A 931 -16.71 23.58 -49.16
N SER A 932 -17.28 24.09 -50.24
CA SER A 932 -16.72 24.31 -51.57
C SER A 932 -15.42 25.12 -51.53
N ILE A 933 -14.31 24.48 -51.93
CA ILE A 933 -13.10 25.20 -52.35
C ILE A 933 -13.38 25.73 -53.75
N ASP A 934 -13.67 27.03 -53.81
CA ASP A 934 -13.76 27.80 -55.03
C ASP A 934 -12.40 27.82 -55.73
N LEU A 935 -12.41 27.50 -57.02
CA LEU A 935 -11.22 27.27 -57.84
C LEU A 935 -10.85 28.60 -58.52
N SER A 936 -10.27 29.54 -57.76
CA SER A 936 -9.64 30.71 -58.37
C SER A 936 -8.53 31.31 -57.50
N LEU A 937 -7.44 31.70 -58.17
CA LEU A 937 -6.33 32.56 -57.73
C LEU A 937 -5.06 31.87 -57.14
N THR A 938 -4.24 31.41 -58.10
CA THR A 938 -2.84 31.82 -58.37
C THR A 938 -1.80 31.95 -57.25
N LEU A 939 -0.63 31.37 -57.55
CA LEU A 939 0.69 31.52 -56.94
C LEU A 939 0.95 32.92 -56.34
N GLU A 940 0.98 32.99 -55.01
CA GLU A 940 2.11 33.53 -54.22
C GLU A 940 1.76 33.44 -52.71
N GLY A 941 2.65 32.80 -51.93
CA GLY A 941 2.73 32.99 -50.48
C GLY A 941 1.84 32.14 -49.57
N ILE A 942 2.22 30.88 -49.29
CA ILE A 942 1.91 30.22 -47.99
C ILE A 942 3.14 29.43 -47.51
N GLY A 943 4.12 30.18 -47.00
CA GLY A 943 5.10 29.70 -46.03
C GLY A 943 4.62 29.97 -44.60
N HIS A 944 3.35 29.72 -44.28
CA HIS A 944 2.85 29.75 -42.89
C HIS A 944 1.40 29.23 -42.87
N LEU A 945 1.20 27.93 -42.62
CA LEU A 945 -0.03 27.30 -42.06
C LEU A 945 0.07 25.76 -42.20
N SER A 946 1.08 25.17 -41.55
CA SER A 946 1.09 23.73 -41.24
C SER A 946 1.38 23.55 -39.75
N LYS A 947 0.51 24.14 -38.91
CA LYS A 947 0.31 23.61 -37.56
C LYS A 947 -0.76 22.54 -37.69
N LYS A 948 -0.26 21.30 -37.80
CA LYS A 948 -1.00 20.05 -37.62
C LYS A 948 -2.12 20.23 -36.57
N ARG A 949 -3.37 20.35 -37.02
CA ARG A 949 -4.49 19.82 -36.23
C ARG A 949 -4.19 18.33 -36.11
N LYS A 950 -4.01 17.83 -34.88
CA LYS A 950 -4.05 16.39 -34.64
C LYS A 950 -5.38 15.91 -35.21
N LYS A 951 -5.35 15.14 -36.30
CA LYS A 951 -6.53 14.46 -36.81
C LYS A 951 -6.88 13.43 -35.73
N GLU A 952 -7.92 13.68 -34.95
CA GLU A 952 -8.37 12.73 -33.93
C GLU A 952 -8.75 11.44 -34.64
N CYS A 953 -8.18 10.32 -34.19
CA CYS A 953 -8.53 9.03 -34.75
C CYS A 953 -9.94 8.64 -34.26
N PRO A 954 -10.81 8.10 -35.13
CA PRO A 954 -12.15 7.72 -34.74
C PRO A 954 -12.10 6.65 -33.64
N SER A 955 -12.92 6.83 -32.60
CA SER A 955 -13.04 5.88 -31.49
C SER A 955 -13.91 4.69 -31.92
N PRO A 956 -13.55 3.45 -31.56
CA PRO A 956 -14.35 2.29 -31.93
C PRO A 956 -15.70 2.24 -31.23
N ILE A 957 -16.70 1.69 -31.91
CA ILE A 957 -18.03 1.43 -31.33
C ILE A 957 -17.92 0.28 -30.32
N ALA A 958 -17.12 -0.74 -30.66
CA ALA A 958 -16.82 -1.87 -29.80
C ALA A 958 -15.44 -2.47 -30.13
N LEU A 959 -14.80 -3.06 -29.12
CA LEU A 959 -13.55 -3.80 -29.26
C LEU A 959 -13.68 -5.11 -28.47
N GLU A 960 -13.81 -6.24 -29.16
CA GLU A 960 -14.00 -7.54 -28.52
C GLU A 960 -12.73 -8.41 -28.62
N PRO A 961 -12.06 -8.75 -27.52
CA PRO A 961 -10.85 -9.56 -27.55
C PRO A 961 -11.14 -11.01 -27.96
N CYS A 962 -10.29 -11.59 -28.81
CA CYS A 962 -10.35 -13.01 -29.17
C CYS A 962 -9.80 -13.89 -28.03
N SER A 963 -10.12 -15.19 -28.00
CA SER A 963 -9.66 -16.13 -26.95
C SER A 963 -8.13 -16.27 -26.94
N GLY A 964 -7.46 -15.43 -26.15
CA GLY A 964 -6.00 -15.32 -26.11
C GLY A 964 -5.47 -13.89 -25.99
N ASN A 965 -6.31 -12.85 -26.06
CA ASN A 965 -5.96 -11.43 -25.84
C ASN A 965 -4.83 -10.88 -26.72
N ARG A 966 -4.48 -11.55 -27.82
CA ARG A 966 -3.45 -11.09 -28.80
C ARG A 966 -4.05 -10.33 -29.97
N ALA A 967 -5.34 -10.49 -30.19
CA ALA A 967 -6.11 -9.82 -31.22
C ALA A 967 -7.49 -9.50 -30.68
N ALA A 968 -8.14 -8.51 -31.26
CA ALA A 968 -9.51 -8.14 -30.98
C ALA A 968 -10.24 -7.82 -32.29
N VAL A 969 -11.55 -7.98 -32.30
CA VAL A 969 -12.41 -7.50 -33.37
C VAL A 969 -12.81 -6.08 -33.04
N LEU A 970 -12.37 -5.14 -33.87
CA LEU A 970 -12.71 -3.72 -33.81
C LEU A 970 -13.95 -3.48 -34.67
N SER A 971 -15.01 -2.91 -34.09
CA SER A 971 -16.22 -2.52 -34.80
C SER A 971 -16.26 -1.00 -35.00
N LEU A 972 -16.42 -0.57 -36.25
CA LEU A 972 -16.42 0.84 -36.68
C LEU A 972 -17.69 1.16 -37.48
N LEU A 973 -18.15 2.41 -37.39
CA LEU A 973 -19.16 2.96 -38.31
C LEU A 973 -18.42 3.62 -39.47
N VAL A 974 -18.71 3.19 -40.69
CA VAL A 974 -18.12 3.72 -41.91
C VAL A 974 -19.21 4.21 -42.85
N ARG A 975 -18.97 5.34 -43.51
CA ARG A 975 -19.87 5.85 -44.54
C ARG A 975 -19.64 5.08 -45.84
N LEU A 976 -20.70 4.63 -46.49
CA LEU A 976 -20.62 3.96 -47.78
C LEU A 976 -20.17 4.94 -48.88
N PRO A 977 -19.41 4.48 -49.89
CA PRO A 977 -18.94 5.34 -50.97
C PRO A 977 -20.12 6.01 -51.68
N THR A 978 -20.08 7.33 -51.81
CA THR A 978 -21.14 8.08 -52.49
C THR A 978 -20.90 8.25 -53.99
N GLY A 979 -19.80 7.72 -54.53
CA GLY A 979 -19.46 7.82 -55.96
C GLY A 979 -19.31 9.26 -56.46
N GLY A 980 -18.98 10.21 -55.59
CA GLY A 980 -18.89 11.64 -55.92
C GLY A 980 -20.17 12.45 -55.67
N LEU A 981 -21.25 11.81 -55.19
CA LEU A 981 -22.50 12.48 -54.81
C LEU A 981 -22.48 12.92 -53.33
N SER A 982 -23.38 13.85 -52.98
CA SER A 982 -23.52 14.36 -51.61
C SER A 982 -24.11 13.34 -50.63
N GLN A 983 -24.84 12.34 -51.14
CA GLN A 983 -25.51 11.28 -50.37
C GLN A 983 -25.33 9.92 -51.07
N ALA A 984 -25.49 8.82 -50.33
CA ALA A 984 -25.45 7.48 -50.91
C ALA A 984 -26.70 7.23 -51.79
N PRO A 985 -26.60 6.43 -52.87
CA PRO A 985 -27.72 6.17 -53.78
C PRO A 985 -28.97 5.60 -53.07
N SER A 986 -30.15 6.02 -53.51
CA SER A 986 -31.43 5.56 -52.96
C SER A 986 -31.63 4.05 -53.15
N GLY A 987 -31.95 3.36 -52.04
CA GLY A 987 -32.13 1.90 -52.01
C GLY A 987 -31.18 1.17 -51.04
N GLN A 988 -30.17 1.83 -50.50
CA GLN A 988 -29.30 1.31 -49.43
C GLN A 988 -29.54 2.09 -48.13
N SER A 989 -29.70 1.38 -47.02
CA SER A 989 -30.01 1.94 -45.71
C SER A 989 -29.01 3.03 -45.29
N ALA A 990 -29.48 4.27 -45.18
CA ALA A 990 -28.85 5.44 -44.53
C ALA A 990 -27.41 5.83 -44.92
N GLY A 991 -26.79 5.19 -45.93
CA GLY A 991 -25.41 5.50 -46.36
C GLY A 991 -24.32 5.18 -45.33
N LEU A 992 -24.65 4.38 -44.31
CA LEU A 992 -23.74 3.95 -43.25
C LEU A 992 -23.66 2.42 -43.24
N ALA A 993 -22.45 1.91 -43.00
CA ALA A 993 -22.18 0.49 -42.80
C ALA A 993 -21.38 0.29 -41.52
N VAL A 994 -21.53 -0.89 -40.91
CA VAL A 994 -20.67 -1.31 -39.80
C VAL A 994 -19.53 -2.14 -40.39
N ALA A 995 -18.31 -1.68 -40.22
CA ALA A 995 -17.12 -2.43 -40.59
C ALA A 995 -16.56 -3.14 -39.35
N SER A 996 -16.11 -4.37 -39.53
CA SER A 996 -15.33 -5.09 -38.51
C SER A 996 -13.92 -5.32 -39.04
N ALA A 997 -12.92 -5.10 -38.20
CA ALA A 997 -11.53 -5.36 -38.53
C ALA A 997 -10.89 -6.16 -37.40
N LEU A 998 -10.21 -7.26 -37.75
CA LEU A 998 -9.37 -7.97 -36.79
C LEU A 998 -8.10 -7.14 -36.58
N VAL A 999 -7.98 -6.55 -35.40
CA VAL A 999 -6.82 -5.76 -35.00
C VAL A 999 -5.96 -6.55 -34.04
N THR A 1000 -4.65 -6.38 -34.15
CA THR A 1000 -3.75 -6.87 -33.12
C THR A 1000 -3.85 -5.93 -31.93
N LEU A 1001 -4.10 -6.48 -30.75
CA LEU A 1001 -3.91 -5.72 -29.52
C LEU A 1001 -2.39 -5.61 -29.38
N GLY A 1002 -1.85 -4.42 -29.69
CA GLY A 1002 -0.41 -4.18 -29.79
C GLY A 1002 0.36 -4.90 -28.69
N ASN A 1003 1.36 -5.68 -29.07
CA ASN A 1003 2.11 -6.55 -28.16
C ASN A 1003 2.65 -5.72 -26.99
N PRO A 1004 2.56 -6.17 -25.72
CA PRO A 1004 3.54 -5.75 -24.72
C PRO A 1004 4.91 -6.14 -25.29
N ARG A 1005 5.81 -5.15 -25.42
CA ARG A 1005 7.14 -5.30 -26.07
C ARG A 1005 7.74 -6.69 -25.80
N ARG A 1006 8.05 -7.44 -26.87
CA ARG A 1006 8.86 -8.65 -26.72
C ARG A 1006 10.34 -8.27 -26.57
N PRO A 1007 11.08 -9.04 -25.75
CA PRO A 1007 12.52 -8.92 -25.57
C PRO A 1007 13.26 -9.35 -26.84
N SER A 1008 14.34 -8.65 -27.15
CA SER A 1008 15.39 -9.19 -28.01
C SER A 1008 16.04 -10.40 -27.33
N ILE A 1009 16.14 -11.53 -28.02
CA ILE A 1009 17.38 -12.32 -28.16
C ILE A 1009 17.15 -13.37 -29.27
N ASP A 1010 18.09 -13.40 -30.21
CA ASP A 1010 18.23 -14.40 -31.26
C ASP A 1010 18.51 -15.82 -30.72
N GLN A 1011 18.16 -16.81 -31.55
CA GLN A 1011 18.36 -18.27 -31.45
C GLN A 1011 19.86 -18.64 -31.30
N HIS A 1012 20.38 -19.72 -30.69
CA HIS A 1012 19.99 -21.08 -30.19
C HIS A 1012 21.23 -21.63 -29.39
N PRO A 1013 21.30 -22.86 -28.81
CA PRO A 1013 20.38 -23.62 -27.94
C PRO A 1013 21.04 -24.18 -26.64
N LYS A 1014 20.25 -24.35 -25.56
CA LYS A 1014 20.11 -25.56 -24.69
C LYS A 1014 19.78 -25.25 -23.21
N GLU A 1015 18.69 -25.88 -22.77
CA GLU A 1015 18.40 -26.43 -21.43
C GLU A 1015 17.95 -25.53 -20.24
N PRO A 1016 17.17 -26.11 -19.29
CA PRO A 1016 16.01 -25.44 -18.70
C PRO A 1016 16.21 -25.04 -17.23
N LYS A 1017 15.43 -24.06 -16.73
CA LYS A 1017 14.72 -24.13 -15.42
C LYS A 1017 13.89 -22.90 -15.08
N SER A 1018 12.72 -23.20 -14.53
CA SER A 1018 11.74 -22.36 -13.83
C SER A 1018 12.32 -21.52 -12.69
N LYS A 1019 11.90 -20.25 -12.57
CA LYS A 1019 11.78 -19.53 -11.29
C LYS A 1019 10.53 -18.63 -11.27
N ARG A 1020 9.73 -18.82 -10.21
CA ARG A 1020 8.64 -17.93 -9.74
C ARG A 1020 9.17 -16.50 -9.56
N LYS A 1021 8.42 -15.49 -10.01
CA LYS A 1021 8.72 -14.08 -9.71
C LYS A 1021 8.41 -13.79 -8.24
N GLN A 1022 9.44 -13.37 -7.50
CA GLN A 1022 9.37 -12.59 -6.28
C GLN A 1022 8.74 -11.22 -6.58
N SER A 1023 7.92 -10.72 -5.65
CA SER A 1023 7.49 -9.32 -5.64
C SER A 1023 8.68 -8.43 -5.25
N GLN A 1024 9.12 -7.60 -6.19
CA GLN A 1024 9.95 -6.43 -5.91
C GLN A 1024 9.04 -5.20 -6.03
N HIS A 1025 9.15 -4.32 -5.03
CA HIS A 1025 8.73 -2.92 -4.95
C HIS A 1025 7.30 -2.51 -5.38
N PRO A 1026 6.52 -1.86 -4.51
CA PRO A 1026 5.82 -0.65 -4.94
C PRO A 1026 6.90 0.39 -5.28
N ASP A 1027 6.81 1.03 -6.44
CA ASP A 1027 7.71 2.11 -6.86
C ASP A 1027 7.57 3.31 -5.90
N SER A 1028 8.16 3.22 -4.71
CA SER A 1028 8.45 4.37 -3.87
C SER A 1028 9.64 5.06 -4.50
N CYS A 1029 9.41 6.27 -5.00
CA CYS A 1029 10.36 7.09 -5.75
C CYS A 1029 11.69 7.21 -5.01
N THR A 1030 12.64 6.36 -5.40
CA THR A 1030 14.03 6.32 -4.92
C THR A 1030 14.95 6.47 -6.11
#